data_AF-A0A0B8MY51-F1
#
_entry.id   AF-A0A0B8MY51-F1
#
_cell.length_a   1.000
_cell.length_b   1.000
_cell.length_c   1.000
_cell.angle_alpha   90.00
_cell.angle_beta   90.00
_cell.angle_gamma   90.00
#
_symmetry.space_group_name_H-M   'P 1'
#
loop_
_entity.id
_entity.type
_entity.pdbx_description
1 polymer ?
#
loop_
_entity_poly.entity_id
_entity_poly.type
_entity_poly.pdbx_seq_one_letter_code
_entity_poly.pdbx_strand_id
1 'polypeptide(L)'
;MATAWEVEFGTQSGFALTSVAVMIALVMALLFRGDEKPHAPRIGRRPDIFGGRARGRAEFLVHGKRFAEEGYAKYKHSMYKVQTADMERLILSTKYLNELRSVPGDVLSSVDAQCERHLAWWTTLDVVKNSSLHTDVVRVQLTQNLHLLVPDLMDEVRNAFFVEFPSNQKGIHSVPAHAMVHRITSKVVNRALVGVPLCQNEEWLQTSLGYTVDAFTISGELRPLSWFYRPVAYLKLDARKSVKRRLETATRLIRPLVEQRQQPDPKHVDVIQWMVAHAQTKRDRLPAELAHKILFLCLASIASSSMGVTHALYDLCAMPEYIPILREEVETVLTEHGGWTLAALNAMRKLDSFLKESQRMNHPGLFSFNRKVLKQITLSDGTRLERGTFVSVPTYCIARDAEYYPSPLTFDGFRFSRLRESSAEDSNKHQFTSTGPANLAFGYGLNACPGPDQVLDITVVLASGEVVIANACQNSDLFTALRGGGGGTFGVVISATIKTYPTFSVLTHTMGVIPLSNTTLSRMINVTASLLSKYPILSDAGFAGYGLLGDSSIMDLDVPYVYGHTFSLVLPSSTSSGGNAAVERAKSLINTELVKDLLTYNGSEILLTSTWASYPSFQDYYGTGGSAWMGATNIMLSSRMFGKESLLNNSKNLEGMIYTTFTTQDEKSLSASRTAFLMNLVGGGKVLEPQSYTSMQPTWRKTYVLNEIITSWLADLNAQEVKDFQRDVAIRKTNAMRELTPGMGAYVNEALHDDPDWKENFWGPNYNWLKSIKQSTTRKKSSGEGNALEARDGLRTQATS
;
A
#
# COMPACT_ATOMS: atom_id res chain seq x y z
N MET A 1 28.98 71.00 52.58
CA MET A 1 27.64 71.39 52.12
C MET A 1 27.43 70.82 50.71
N ALA A 2 26.21 70.86 50.18
CA ALA A 2 25.79 70.06 49.02
C ALA A 2 26.47 70.44 47.69
N THR A 3 26.90 69.41 46.92
CA THR A 3 26.91 69.30 45.43
C THR A 3 27.42 67.91 45.00
N ALA A 4 26.60 66.86 45.14
CA ALA A 4 26.99 65.49 44.74
C ALA A 4 25.82 64.52 44.45
N TRP A 5 24.58 65.00 44.31
CA TRP A 5 23.36 64.17 44.38
C TRP A 5 22.28 64.57 43.36
N GLU A 6 22.59 64.62 42.05
CA GLU A 6 21.55 64.96 41.05
C GLU A 6 21.71 64.39 39.63
N VAL A 7 22.79 63.67 39.29
CA VAL A 7 23.06 63.22 37.89
C VAL A 7 23.35 61.71 37.79
N GLU A 8 22.40 60.87 38.19
CA GLU A 8 22.49 59.41 37.90
C GLU A 8 21.15 58.69 37.67
N PHE A 9 20.01 59.21 38.15
CA PHE A 9 18.69 58.56 37.97
C PHE A 9 18.05 58.71 36.58
N GLY A 10 18.58 59.60 35.72
CA GLY A 10 18.01 59.88 34.39
C GLY A 10 18.34 58.83 33.31
N THR A 11 19.40 58.04 33.48
CA THR A 11 19.92 57.16 32.42
C THR A 11 19.40 55.73 32.53
N GLN A 12 19.39 55.13 33.73
CA GLN A 12 18.93 53.74 33.93
C GLN A 12 17.44 53.57 33.59
N SER A 13 16.61 54.56 33.95
CA SER A 13 15.17 54.59 33.65
C SER A 13 14.91 54.62 32.14
N GLY A 14 15.66 55.42 31.38
CA GLY A 14 15.64 55.45 29.92
C GLY A 14 16.06 54.12 29.29
N PHE A 15 17.14 53.50 29.77
CA PHE A 15 17.59 52.18 29.29
C PHE A 15 16.61 51.05 29.60
N ALA A 16 15.94 51.07 30.76
CA ALA A 16 14.91 50.10 31.10
C ALA A 16 13.69 50.22 30.17
N LEU A 17 13.20 51.45 29.94
CA LEU A 17 12.06 51.71 29.06
C LEU A 17 12.38 51.36 27.59
N THR A 18 13.56 51.69 27.07
CA THR A 18 13.94 51.29 25.71
C THR A 18 14.16 49.77 25.60
N SER A 19 14.73 49.11 26.61
CA SER A 19 14.86 47.65 26.62
C SER A 19 13.51 46.93 26.65
N VAL A 20 12.55 47.42 27.43
CA VAL A 20 11.17 46.90 27.43
C VAL A 20 10.46 47.21 26.11
N ALA A 21 10.62 48.41 25.55
CA ALA A 21 10.06 48.76 24.24
C ALA A 21 10.67 47.92 23.10
N VAL A 22 11.97 47.61 23.14
CA VAL A 22 12.66 46.74 22.18
C VAL A 22 12.27 45.28 22.39
N MET A 23 12.11 44.78 23.61
CA MET A 23 11.55 43.45 23.84
C MET A 23 10.10 43.34 23.38
N ILE A 24 9.25 44.35 23.63
CA ILE A 24 7.89 44.40 23.09
C ILE A 24 7.93 44.47 21.57
N ALA A 25 8.80 45.29 20.97
CA ALA A 25 8.94 45.39 19.52
C ALA A 25 9.47 44.09 18.89
N LEU A 26 10.36 43.34 19.56
CA LEU A 26 10.85 42.03 19.12
C LEU A 26 9.80 40.93 19.29
N VAL A 27 9.09 40.89 20.43
CA VAL A 27 7.97 39.96 20.66
C VAL A 27 6.84 40.25 19.66
N MET A 28 6.53 41.51 19.41
CA MET A 28 5.60 41.93 18.36
C MET A 28 6.16 41.54 16.98
N ALA A 29 7.42 41.79 16.65
CA ALA A 29 8.03 41.39 15.38
C ALA A 29 8.18 39.86 15.21
N LEU A 30 8.07 39.07 16.28
CA LEU A 30 7.99 37.61 16.25
C LEU A 30 6.54 37.11 16.16
N LEU A 31 5.57 37.80 16.75
CA LEU A 31 4.13 37.52 16.64
C LEU A 31 3.50 38.04 15.33
N PHE A 32 4.10 39.08 14.75
CA PHE A 32 3.77 39.72 13.47
C PHE A 32 4.83 39.48 12.40
N ARG A 33 5.82 38.61 12.65
CA ARG A 33 6.62 38.02 11.56
C ARG A 33 5.65 37.22 10.71
N GLY A 34 5.25 37.79 9.58
CA GLY A 34 4.40 37.09 8.64
C GLY A 34 5.21 35.95 8.05
N ASP A 35 4.88 34.72 8.41
CA ASP A 35 5.12 33.57 7.55
C ASP A 35 4.69 33.97 6.12
N GLU A 36 5.51 33.72 5.10
CA GLU A 36 5.27 34.15 3.71
C GLU A 36 4.14 33.34 3.01
N LYS A 37 3.10 32.97 3.78
CA LYS A 37 1.92 32.21 3.37
C LYS A 37 1.40 32.70 2.01
N PRO A 38 1.29 31.83 1.00
CA PRO A 38 1.10 32.20 -0.41
C PRO A 38 0.04 33.27 -0.62
N HIS A 39 0.35 34.26 -1.46
CA HIS A 39 -0.56 35.38 -1.74
C HIS A 39 -1.81 34.86 -2.47
N ALA A 40 -2.91 34.77 -1.72
CA ALA A 40 -4.18 34.22 -2.18
C ALA A 40 -5.34 35.08 -1.64
N PRO A 41 -6.39 35.32 -2.45
CA PRO A 41 -7.58 36.06 -2.04
C PRO A 41 -8.29 35.38 -0.86
N ARG A 42 -9.16 36.12 -0.15
CA ARG A 42 -9.86 35.60 1.03
C ARG A 42 -11.38 35.64 0.87
N ILE A 43 -12.04 34.60 1.35
CA ILE A 43 -13.47 34.59 1.65
C ILE A 43 -13.68 34.67 3.16
N GLY A 44 -14.65 35.48 3.60
CA GLY A 44 -14.92 35.76 5.01
C GLY A 44 -13.89 36.67 5.69
N ARG A 45 -14.08 36.94 6.98
CA ARG A 45 -13.27 37.89 7.76
C ARG A 45 -11.79 37.48 7.84
N ARG A 46 -10.89 38.46 7.77
CA ARG A 46 -9.45 38.26 8.03
C ARG A 46 -9.22 37.92 9.51
N PRO A 47 -8.49 36.84 9.85
CA PRO A 47 -8.18 36.49 11.23
C PRO A 47 -7.08 37.38 11.79
N ASP A 48 -7.43 38.26 12.74
CA ASP A 48 -6.50 39.04 13.56
C ASP A 48 -6.37 38.51 15.01
N ILE A 49 -5.44 39.09 15.78
CA ILE A 49 -5.20 38.75 17.20
C ILE A 49 -6.12 39.50 18.18
N PHE A 50 -6.84 40.53 17.73
CA PHE A 50 -7.78 41.35 18.52
C PHE A 50 -9.22 40.78 18.48
N GLY A 51 -9.33 39.46 18.39
CA GLY A 51 -10.61 38.73 18.36
C GLY A 51 -11.16 38.39 16.97
N GLY A 52 -10.56 38.87 15.88
CA GLY A 52 -10.99 38.52 14.51
C GLY A 52 -10.91 37.02 14.21
N ARG A 53 -9.93 36.30 14.79
CA ARG A 53 -9.88 34.82 14.77
C ARG A 53 -11.12 34.18 15.38
N ALA A 54 -11.63 34.69 16.50
CA ALA A 54 -12.83 34.13 17.16
C ALA A 54 -14.10 34.48 16.35
N ARG A 55 -14.23 35.74 15.92
CA ARG A 55 -15.35 36.21 15.09
C ARG A 55 -15.46 35.46 13.76
N GLY A 56 -14.35 35.30 13.03
CA GLY A 56 -14.34 34.57 11.75
C GLY A 56 -14.67 33.07 11.89
N ARG A 57 -14.32 32.44 13.01
CA ARG A 57 -14.74 31.06 13.31
C ARG A 57 -16.25 30.96 13.57
N ALA A 58 -16.82 31.91 14.31
CA ALA A 58 -18.26 31.97 14.57
C ALA A 58 -19.05 32.25 13.27
N GLU A 59 -18.59 33.19 12.44
CA GLU A 59 -19.14 33.44 11.10
C GLU A 59 -19.12 32.18 10.22
N PHE A 60 -18.07 31.36 10.29
CA PHE A 60 -18.01 30.12 9.54
C PHE A 60 -19.03 29.06 10.00
N LEU A 61 -19.38 29.01 11.29
CA LEU A 61 -20.41 28.09 11.78
C LEU A 61 -21.80 28.39 11.19
N VAL A 62 -22.08 29.67 10.87
CA VAL A 62 -23.37 30.11 10.30
C VAL A 62 -23.33 30.19 8.76
N HIS A 63 -22.19 30.58 8.17
CA HIS A 63 -22.07 30.90 6.75
C HIS A 63 -21.07 30.01 5.98
N GLY A 64 -20.54 28.97 6.61
CA GLY A 64 -19.46 28.14 6.03
C GLY A 64 -19.80 27.53 4.68
N LYS A 65 -21.06 27.10 4.46
CA LYS A 65 -21.54 26.63 3.15
C LYS A 65 -21.40 27.72 2.08
N ARG A 66 -21.98 28.90 2.33
CA ARG A 66 -21.86 30.07 1.43
C ARG A 66 -20.41 30.44 1.16
N PHE A 67 -19.53 30.36 2.16
CA PHE A 67 -18.10 30.65 1.98
C PHE A 67 -17.36 29.58 1.15
N ALA A 68 -17.81 28.32 1.14
CA ALA A 68 -17.31 27.30 0.23
C ALA A 68 -17.78 27.60 -1.22
N GLU A 69 -19.08 27.85 -1.39
CA GLU A 69 -19.72 28.14 -2.69
C GLU A 69 -19.18 29.42 -3.34
N GLU A 70 -19.10 30.53 -2.59
CA GLU A 70 -18.57 31.82 -3.05
C GLU A 70 -17.09 31.72 -3.45
N GLY A 71 -16.29 31.01 -2.64
CA GLY A 71 -14.88 30.80 -2.91
C GLY A 71 -14.62 29.91 -4.12
N TYR A 72 -15.44 28.88 -4.31
CA TYR A 72 -15.35 28.03 -5.49
C TYR A 72 -15.77 28.80 -6.74
N ALA A 73 -16.92 29.49 -6.72
CA ALA A 73 -17.40 30.28 -7.86
C ALA A 73 -16.42 31.37 -8.30
N LYS A 74 -15.68 31.99 -7.36
CA LYS A 74 -14.69 33.03 -7.68
C LYS A 74 -13.30 32.47 -8.04
N TYR A 75 -12.90 31.32 -7.50
CA TYR A 75 -11.50 30.86 -7.51
C TYR A 75 -11.30 29.38 -7.88
N LYS A 76 -12.28 28.72 -8.53
CA LYS A 76 -12.29 27.30 -8.94
C LYS A 76 -10.96 26.77 -9.49
N HIS A 77 -10.29 27.51 -10.37
CA HIS A 77 -9.04 27.12 -11.04
C HIS A 77 -7.77 27.70 -10.39
N SER A 78 -7.90 28.30 -9.21
CA SER A 78 -6.84 28.99 -8.45
C SER A 78 -6.85 28.53 -6.98
N MET A 79 -6.67 29.42 -6.02
CA MET A 79 -6.71 29.13 -4.59
C MET A 79 -7.23 30.32 -3.78
N TYR A 80 -7.78 30.06 -2.59
CA TYR A 80 -8.28 31.10 -1.70
C TYR A 80 -8.12 30.73 -0.23
N LYS A 81 -7.94 31.73 0.63
CA LYS A 81 -7.90 31.56 2.09
C LYS A 81 -9.30 31.66 2.67
N VAL A 82 -9.63 30.80 3.62
CA VAL A 82 -10.88 30.87 4.41
C VAL A 82 -10.58 30.59 5.87
N GLN A 83 -11.20 31.35 6.78
CA GLN A 83 -11.19 31.01 8.20
C GLN A 83 -12.34 30.02 8.44
N THR A 84 -12.00 28.74 8.61
CA THR A 84 -12.97 27.72 9.04
C THR A 84 -13.15 27.73 10.56
N ALA A 85 -14.18 27.05 11.08
CA ALA A 85 -14.47 27.03 12.52
C ALA A 85 -13.29 26.56 13.39
N ASP A 86 -12.42 25.70 12.86
CA ASP A 86 -11.19 25.24 13.51
C ASP A 86 -9.99 26.15 13.24
N MET A 87 -9.65 26.39 11.97
CA MET A 87 -8.37 27.00 11.54
C MET A 87 -8.48 27.82 10.26
N GLU A 88 -7.46 28.63 9.98
CA GLU A 88 -7.25 29.22 8.66
C GLU A 88 -6.78 28.12 7.70
N ARG A 89 -7.39 28.06 6.50
CA ARG A 89 -7.04 27.11 5.45
C ARG A 89 -6.79 27.82 4.13
N LEU A 90 -5.83 27.32 3.38
CA LEU A 90 -5.70 27.58 1.96
C LEU A 90 -6.50 26.49 1.21
N ILE A 91 -7.56 26.91 0.54
CA ILE A 91 -8.36 26.04 -0.31
C ILE A 91 -7.74 26.02 -1.71
N LEU A 92 -7.43 24.82 -2.19
CA LEU A 92 -6.77 24.58 -3.46
C LEU A 92 -7.78 24.06 -4.52
N SER A 93 -7.55 24.45 -5.78
CA SER A 93 -8.21 23.87 -6.94
C SER A 93 -7.90 22.37 -7.11
N THR A 94 -8.79 21.64 -7.78
CA THR A 94 -8.61 20.23 -8.16
C THR A 94 -7.34 19.98 -8.97
N LYS A 95 -6.86 20.97 -9.75
CA LYS A 95 -5.63 20.82 -10.58
C LYS A 95 -4.39 20.41 -9.76
N TYR A 96 -4.26 20.89 -8.51
CA TYR A 96 -3.12 20.56 -7.64
C TYR A 96 -3.24 19.20 -6.94
N LEU A 97 -4.37 18.49 -7.04
CA LEU A 97 -4.55 17.21 -6.35
C LEU A 97 -3.57 16.14 -6.85
N ASN A 98 -3.24 16.10 -8.14
CA ASN A 98 -2.44 15.03 -8.73
C ASN A 98 -0.95 15.13 -8.38
N GLU A 99 -0.43 16.34 -8.15
CA GLU A 99 0.91 16.56 -7.59
C GLU A 99 0.93 16.35 -6.06
N LEU A 100 -0.13 16.71 -5.34
CA LEU A 100 -0.17 16.60 -3.86
C LEU A 100 -0.55 15.20 -3.33
N ARG A 101 -1.19 14.33 -4.13
CA ARG A 101 -1.72 13.02 -3.67
C ARG A 101 -0.66 12.03 -3.18
N SER A 102 0.55 12.12 -3.74
CA SER A 102 1.68 11.22 -3.50
C SER A 102 2.73 11.80 -2.55
N VAL A 103 2.57 13.05 -2.08
CA VAL A 103 3.56 13.71 -1.23
C VAL A 103 3.68 12.99 0.12
N PRO A 104 4.89 12.60 0.57
CA PRO A 104 5.12 11.90 1.83
C PRO A 104 4.60 12.62 3.08
N GLY A 105 4.25 11.84 4.11
CA GLY A 105 3.63 12.37 5.34
C GLY A 105 4.53 13.29 6.18
N ASP A 106 5.86 13.18 6.06
CA ASP A 106 6.84 14.06 6.72
C ASP A 106 7.00 15.42 5.99
N VAL A 107 6.43 15.54 4.79
CA VAL A 107 6.37 16.77 3.98
C VAL A 107 4.96 17.39 4.05
N LEU A 108 3.91 16.56 3.87
CA LEU A 108 2.51 16.98 3.79
C LEU A 108 1.61 16.07 4.65
N SER A 109 1.61 16.31 5.95
CA SER A 109 1.00 15.42 6.94
C SER A 109 -0.53 15.52 7.00
N SER A 110 -1.21 14.39 6.91
CA SER A 110 -2.62 14.22 7.28
C SER A 110 -2.81 14.16 8.80
N VAL A 111 -1.88 13.49 9.50
CA VAL A 111 -1.95 13.21 10.94
C VAL A 111 -1.82 14.49 11.74
N ASP A 112 -0.81 15.32 11.46
CA ASP A 112 -0.66 16.64 12.09
C ASP A 112 -1.81 17.57 11.77
N ALA A 113 -2.40 17.44 10.58
CA ALA A 113 -3.56 18.23 10.21
C ALA A 113 -4.76 17.92 11.11
N GLN A 114 -5.05 16.63 11.33
CA GLN A 114 -6.09 16.19 12.26
C GLN A 114 -5.74 16.53 13.71
N CYS A 115 -4.48 16.31 14.13
CA CYS A 115 -4.09 16.57 15.50
C CYS A 115 -4.20 18.04 15.89
N GLU A 116 -3.78 18.98 15.04
CA GLU A 116 -3.94 20.41 15.35
C GLU A 116 -5.40 20.87 15.22
N ARG A 117 -6.13 20.38 14.22
CA ARG A 117 -7.56 20.64 14.02
C ARG A 117 -8.39 20.31 15.27
N HIS A 118 -8.13 19.16 15.88
CA HIS A 118 -8.87 18.65 17.03
C HIS A 118 -8.17 18.91 18.38
N LEU A 119 -7.16 19.79 18.42
CA LEU A 119 -6.42 20.16 19.63
C LEU A 119 -5.89 18.93 20.41
N ALA A 120 -5.33 17.97 19.69
CA ALA A 120 -5.06 16.60 20.11
C ALA A 120 -4.48 16.39 21.51
N TRP A 121 -3.46 17.17 21.91
CA TRP A 121 -2.86 17.10 23.24
C TRP A 121 -3.88 17.33 24.38
N TRP A 122 -4.90 18.18 24.14
CA TRP A 122 -5.98 18.44 25.09
C TRP A 122 -7.12 17.42 25.00
N THR A 123 -7.31 16.78 23.84
CA THR A 123 -8.42 15.86 23.55
C THR A 123 -8.01 14.39 23.56
N THR A 124 -6.73 14.10 23.83
CA THR A 124 -6.05 12.80 23.75
C THR A 124 -6.04 12.16 22.34
N LEU A 125 -6.43 12.90 21.30
CA LEU A 125 -6.43 12.43 19.91
C LEU A 125 -5.04 12.42 19.26
N ASP A 126 -3.98 12.56 20.05
CA ASP A 126 -2.57 12.42 19.64
C ASP A 126 -2.09 10.96 19.68
N VAL A 127 -2.90 10.02 20.22
CA VAL A 127 -2.65 8.57 20.21
C VAL A 127 -2.32 7.98 18.82
N VAL A 128 -2.83 8.63 17.76
CA VAL A 128 -2.55 8.26 16.36
C VAL A 128 -1.10 8.50 15.95
N LYS A 129 -0.38 9.40 16.63
CA LYS A 129 1.04 9.70 16.37
C LYS A 129 2.00 8.68 16.99
N ASN A 130 1.55 7.90 17.97
CA ASN A 130 2.42 6.97 18.69
C ASN A 130 2.85 5.77 17.85
N SER A 131 1.96 5.31 16.94
CA SER A 131 2.15 4.12 16.11
C SER A 131 1.01 3.98 15.11
N SER A 132 1.35 3.62 13.86
CA SER A 132 0.44 3.42 12.74
C SER A 132 -0.42 2.15 12.82
N LEU A 133 -0.11 1.23 13.74
CA LEU A 133 -0.77 -0.09 13.95
C LEU A 133 -2.29 -0.09 13.68
N HIS A 134 -3.01 0.83 14.30
CA HIS A 134 -4.48 0.96 14.18
C HIS A 134 -4.96 1.29 12.76
N THR A 135 -4.18 2.06 12.00
CA THR A 135 -4.42 2.32 10.58
C THR A 135 -4.03 1.08 9.78
N ASP A 136 -2.84 0.52 9.99
CA ASP A 136 -2.30 -0.56 9.17
C ASP A 136 -3.12 -1.86 9.27
N VAL A 137 -3.60 -2.20 10.46
CA VAL A 137 -4.54 -3.31 10.68
C VAL A 137 -5.87 -3.09 9.95
N VAL A 138 -6.36 -1.84 9.91
CA VAL A 138 -7.57 -1.47 9.15
C VAL A 138 -7.31 -1.45 7.63
N ARG A 139 -6.09 -1.13 7.18
CA ARG A 139 -5.71 -1.19 5.75
C ARG A 139 -5.59 -2.63 5.24
N VAL A 140 -4.94 -3.49 6.02
CA VAL A 140 -4.56 -4.84 5.62
C VAL A 140 -5.56 -5.87 6.13
N GLN A 141 -5.60 -6.09 7.45
CA GLN A 141 -6.29 -7.23 8.05
C GLN A 141 -7.82 -7.11 7.94
N LEU A 142 -8.39 -5.91 8.19
CA LEU A 142 -9.83 -5.70 8.02
C LEU A 142 -10.27 -5.95 6.57
N THR A 143 -9.57 -5.33 5.60
CA THR A 143 -9.85 -5.47 4.17
C THR A 143 -9.75 -6.91 3.69
N GLN A 144 -8.74 -7.66 4.12
CA GLN A 144 -8.53 -9.06 3.75
C GLN A 144 -9.61 -9.99 4.31
N ASN A 145 -10.08 -9.74 5.54
CA ASN A 145 -11.04 -10.59 6.24
C ASN A 145 -12.51 -10.14 6.11
N LEU A 146 -12.82 -9.14 5.26
CA LEU A 146 -14.21 -8.68 5.02
C LEU A 146 -15.17 -9.82 4.68
N HIS A 147 -14.72 -10.81 3.91
CA HIS A 147 -15.53 -11.96 3.51
C HIS A 147 -15.97 -12.87 4.68
N LEU A 148 -15.18 -12.91 5.76
CA LEU A 148 -15.50 -13.61 7.01
C LEU A 148 -16.38 -12.74 7.93
N LEU A 149 -16.20 -11.41 7.87
CA LEU A 149 -16.96 -10.45 8.68
C LEU A 149 -18.40 -10.23 8.20
N VAL A 150 -18.69 -10.33 6.89
CA VAL A 150 -20.04 -10.01 6.36
C VAL A 150 -21.18 -10.78 7.06
N PRO A 151 -21.10 -12.11 7.28
CA PRO A 151 -22.12 -12.83 8.05
C PRO A 151 -22.26 -12.31 9.49
N ASP A 152 -21.13 -12.20 10.21
CA ASP A 152 -21.04 -11.74 11.60
C ASP A 152 -21.61 -10.32 11.79
N LEU A 153 -21.39 -9.44 10.81
CA LEU A 153 -21.93 -8.09 10.77
C LEU A 153 -23.42 -8.08 10.44
N MET A 154 -23.91 -8.94 9.55
CA MET A 154 -25.33 -9.01 9.22
C MET A 154 -26.17 -9.61 10.36
N ASP A 155 -25.61 -10.51 11.16
CA ASP A 155 -26.26 -10.98 12.39
C ASP A 155 -26.30 -9.89 13.48
N GLU A 156 -25.25 -9.07 13.61
CA GLU A 156 -25.34 -7.89 14.47
C GLU A 156 -26.30 -6.82 13.92
N VAL A 157 -26.42 -6.63 12.59
CA VAL A 157 -27.44 -5.75 11.98
C VAL A 157 -28.84 -6.22 12.36
N ARG A 158 -29.13 -7.53 12.24
CA ARG A 158 -30.41 -8.14 12.63
C ARG A 158 -30.71 -7.92 14.12
N ASN A 159 -29.75 -8.24 14.98
CA ASN A 159 -29.86 -8.10 16.44
C ASN A 159 -30.05 -6.63 16.86
N ALA A 160 -29.19 -5.75 16.38
CA ALA A 160 -29.25 -4.32 16.67
C ALA A 160 -30.55 -3.69 16.16
N PHE A 161 -31.03 -4.07 14.97
CA PHE A 161 -32.34 -3.61 14.49
C PHE A 161 -33.48 -4.14 15.38
N PHE A 162 -33.47 -5.41 15.77
CA PHE A 162 -34.49 -5.98 16.66
C PHE A 162 -34.55 -5.30 18.04
N VAL A 163 -33.40 -4.86 18.56
CA VAL A 163 -33.27 -4.20 19.89
C VAL A 163 -33.52 -2.69 19.85
N GLU A 164 -33.09 -1.98 18.80
CA GLU A 164 -33.21 -0.52 18.69
C GLU A 164 -34.51 -0.06 18.02
N PHE A 165 -35.12 -0.90 17.18
CA PHE A 165 -36.45 -0.66 16.60
C PHE A 165 -37.54 -1.22 17.53
N PRO A 166 -38.76 -0.62 17.62
CA PRO A 166 -39.88 -1.16 18.40
C PRO A 166 -40.53 -2.42 17.76
N SER A 167 -39.71 -3.43 17.52
CA SER A 167 -40.01 -4.73 16.89
C SER A 167 -41.19 -5.48 17.51
N ASN A 168 -41.35 -5.37 18.84
CA ASN A 168 -42.38 -6.05 19.62
C ASN A 168 -43.77 -5.38 19.56
N GLN A 169 -43.96 -4.31 18.78
CA GLN A 169 -45.24 -3.59 18.68
C GLN A 169 -45.76 -3.56 17.24
N LYS A 170 -46.95 -4.12 17.00
CA LYS A 170 -47.63 -4.03 15.70
C LYS A 170 -48.17 -2.61 15.50
N GLY A 171 -47.74 -1.92 14.44
CA GLY A 171 -48.22 -0.58 14.09
C GLY A 171 -47.23 0.21 13.24
N ILE A 172 -47.57 1.48 12.98
CA ILE A 172 -46.64 2.47 12.42
C ILE A 172 -46.01 3.20 13.60
N HIS A 173 -44.68 3.28 13.62
CA HIS A 173 -43.91 3.89 14.72
C HIS A 173 -43.06 5.06 14.24
N SER A 174 -43.09 6.16 14.99
CA SER A 174 -42.18 7.29 14.78
C SER A 174 -40.92 7.11 15.63
N VAL A 175 -39.76 7.01 14.97
CA VAL A 175 -38.46 6.83 15.63
C VAL A 175 -37.49 7.97 15.27
N PRO A 176 -36.61 8.42 16.18
CA PRO A 176 -35.58 9.41 15.88
C PRO A 176 -34.49 8.77 15.03
N ALA A 177 -34.71 8.75 13.70
CA ALA A 177 -33.94 7.96 12.73
C ALA A 177 -32.43 8.05 12.92
N HIS A 178 -31.86 9.26 13.03
CA HIS A 178 -30.42 9.43 13.24
C HIS A 178 -29.91 8.77 14.53
N ALA A 179 -30.64 8.91 15.65
CA ALA A 179 -30.21 8.34 16.94
C ALA A 179 -30.30 6.80 16.94
N MET A 180 -31.36 6.25 16.33
CA MET A 180 -31.54 4.82 16.14
C MET A 180 -30.44 4.23 15.23
N VAL A 181 -30.23 4.83 14.05
CA VAL A 181 -29.14 4.46 13.12
C VAL A 181 -27.79 4.52 13.81
N HIS A 182 -27.51 5.59 14.57
CA HIS A 182 -26.24 5.74 15.28
C HIS A 182 -26.00 4.66 16.34
N ARG A 183 -27.03 4.17 17.05
CA ARG A 183 -26.89 3.00 17.97
C ARG A 183 -26.73 1.68 17.21
N ILE A 184 -27.48 1.47 16.13
CA ILE A 184 -27.35 0.28 15.26
C ILE A 184 -25.94 0.21 14.65
N THR A 185 -25.50 1.29 13.99
CA THR A 185 -24.15 1.41 13.43
C THR A 185 -23.07 1.28 14.51
N SER A 186 -23.29 1.81 15.72
CA SER A 186 -22.34 1.61 16.83
C SER A 186 -22.15 0.13 17.17
N LYS A 187 -23.23 -0.65 17.33
CA LYS A 187 -23.15 -2.09 17.60
C LYS A 187 -22.44 -2.84 16.46
N VAL A 188 -22.86 -2.61 15.22
CA VAL A 188 -22.33 -3.27 14.02
C VAL A 188 -20.85 -2.94 13.79
N VAL A 189 -20.44 -1.67 13.93
CA VAL A 189 -19.02 -1.28 13.85
C VAL A 189 -18.22 -1.92 14.98
N ASN A 190 -18.73 -1.92 16.21
CA ASN A 190 -18.03 -2.55 17.32
C ASN A 190 -17.94 -4.09 17.17
N ARG A 191 -18.84 -4.75 16.43
CA ARG A 191 -18.73 -6.18 16.10
C ARG A 191 -17.45 -6.48 15.31
N ALA A 192 -17.07 -5.61 14.36
CA ALA A 192 -15.78 -5.70 13.67
C ALA A 192 -14.59 -5.18 14.49
N LEU A 193 -14.79 -4.18 15.36
CA LEU A 193 -13.67 -3.58 16.11
C LEU A 193 -13.23 -4.38 17.35
N VAL A 194 -14.19 -4.91 18.13
CA VAL A 194 -13.94 -5.57 19.43
C VAL A 194 -14.58 -6.95 19.59
N GLY A 195 -15.44 -7.36 18.65
CA GLY A 195 -16.11 -8.66 18.68
C GLY A 195 -17.15 -8.83 19.80
N VAL A 196 -17.72 -10.04 19.86
CA VAL A 196 -18.63 -10.47 20.94
C VAL A 196 -17.79 -10.87 22.18
N PRO A 197 -18.25 -10.59 23.41
CA PRO A 197 -19.50 -9.90 23.77
C PRO A 197 -19.38 -8.36 23.86
N LEU A 198 -18.18 -7.79 23.70
CA LEU A 198 -17.94 -6.38 24.02
C LEU A 198 -18.71 -5.40 23.10
N CYS A 199 -18.97 -5.78 21.85
CA CYS A 199 -19.78 -4.99 20.90
C CYS A 199 -21.24 -4.76 21.33
N GLN A 200 -21.80 -5.61 22.19
CA GLN A 200 -23.17 -5.51 22.70
C GLN A 200 -23.22 -4.96 24.14
N ASN A 201 -22.05 -4.74 24.77
CA ASN A 201 -21.97 -4.26 26.15
C ASN A 201 -22.32 -2.76 26.21
N GLU A 202 -23.38 -2.41 26.95
CA GLU A 202 -23.85 -1.02 27.00
C GLU A 202 -22.83 -0.06 27.65
N GLU A 203 -22.03 -0.51 28.63
CA GLU A 203 -20.97 0.35 29.20
C GLU A 203 -19.90 0.67 28.14
N TRP A 204 -19.53 -0.29 27.29
CA TRP A 204 -18.63 -0.07 26.16
C TRP A 204 -19.24 0.86 25.10
N LEU A 205 -20.51 0.66 24.72
CA LEU A 205 -21.21 1.50 23.75
C LEU A 205 -21.32 2.95 24.25
N GLN A 206 -21.71 3.16 25.51
CA GLN A 206 -21.75 4.49 26.14
C GLN A 206 -20.34 5.10 26.29
N THR A 207 -19.31 4.27 26.49
CA THR A 207 -17.91 4.72 26.55
C THR A 207 -17.39 5.18 25.19
N SER A 208 -17.58 4.39 24.13
CA SER A 208 -17.09 4.71 22.78
C SER A 208 -17.82 5.90 22.14
N LEU A 209 -19.14 5.96 22.27
CA LEU A 209 -19.93 7.11 21.80
C LEU A 209 -19.63 8.37 22.62
N GLY A 210 -19.63 8.26 23.95
CA GLY A 210 -19.41 9.39 24.84
C GLY A 210 -17.98 9.96 24.78
N TYR A 211 -16.95 9.13 24.55
CA TYR A 211 -15.57 9.60 24.35
C TYR A 211 -15.47 10.57 23.17
N THR A 212 -16.18 10.27 22.08
CA THR A 212 -16.25 11.13 20.89
C THR A 212 -16.86 12.49 21.21
N VAL A 213 -17.96 12.51 21.99
CA VAL A 213 -18.63 13.75 22.42
C VAL A 213 -17.74 14.57 23.36
N ASP A 214 -17.15 13.96 24.39
CA ASP A 214 -16.31 14.66 25.36
C ASP A 214 -15.03 15.21 24.71
N ALA A 215 -14.37 14.45 23.83
CA ALA A 215 -13.18 14.90 23.10
C ALA A 215 -13.49 16.10 22.19
N PHE A 216 -14.60 16.07 21.43
CA PHE A 216 -15.00 17.22 20.61
C PHE A 216 -15.45 18.41 21.46
N THR A 217 -16.08 18.19 22.62
CA THR A 217 -16.45 19.24 23.59
C THR A 217 -15.23 19.98 24.10
N ILE A 218 -14.18 19.27 24.56
CA ILE A 218 -12.90 19.89 24.95
C ILE A 218 -12.31 20.70 23.78
N SER A 219 -12.39 20.16 22.55
CA SER A 219 -11.94 20.88 21.37
C SER A 219 -12.77 22.17 21.12
N GLY A 220 -14.07 22.13 21.41
CA GLY A 220 -15.00 23.26 21.28
C GLY A 220 -14.66 24.38 22.25
N GLU A 221 -14.64 24.08 23.55
CA GLU A 221 -14.40 25.05 24.62
C GLU A 221 -13.02 25.71 24.57
N LEU A 222 -11.96 24.94 24.31
CA LEU A 222 -10.59 25.47 24.31
C LEU A 222 -10.22 26.27 23.05
N ARG A 223 -10.97 26.11 21.95
CA ARG A 223 -10.61 26.64 20.63
C ARG A 223 -10.81 28.17 20.50
N PRO A 224 -11.92 28.79 20.97
CA PRO A 224 -12.07 30.24 21.06
C PRO A 224 -10.97 30.90 21.89
N LEU A 225 -10.51 30.22 22.95
CA LEU A 225 -9.53 30.77 23.90
C LEU A 225 -8.14 30.93 23.28
N SER A 226 -7.47 32.02 23.65
CA SER A 226 -6.04 32.24 23.41
C SER A 226 -5.20 31.15 24.07
N TRP A 227 -4.07 30.80 23.45
CA TRP A 227 -3.28 29.62 23.81
C TRP A 227 -2.88 29.56 25.29
N PHE A 228 -2.57 30.71 25.90
CA PHE A 228 -2.13 30.83 27.30
C PHE A 228 -3.27 30.69 28.34
N TYR A 229 -4.54 30.87 27.95
CA TYR A 229 -5.69 30.59 28.83
C TYR A 229 -6.12 29.12 28.80
N ARG A 230 -5.76 28.36 27.76
CA ARG A 230 -6.17 26.95 27.60
C ARG A 230 -5.77 26.04 28.75
N PRO A 231 -4.56 26.13 29.35
CA PRO A 231 -4.20 25.31 30.51
C PRO A 231 -5.19 25.50 31.68
N VAL A 232 -5.47 26.75 32.04
CA VAL A 232 -6.36 27.10 33.17
C VAL A 232 -7.80 26.69 32.88
N ALA A 233 -8.29 26.89 31.65
CA ALA A 233 -9.62 26.46 31.25
C ALA A 233 -9.76 24.93 31.25
N TYR A 234 -8.79 24.21 30.67
CA TYR A 234 -8.79 22.73 30.61
C TYR A 234 -8.82 22.08 31.99
N LEU A 235 -8.15 22.67 32.99
CA LEU A 235 -8.22 22.17 34.37
C LEU A 235 -9.64 22.22 34.94
N LYS A 236 -10.50 23.14 34.47
CA LYS A 236 -11.89 23.33 34.92
C LYS A 236 -12.93 22.55 34.13
N LEU A 237 -12.62 22.09 32.90
CA LEU A 237 -13.60 21.37 32.07
C LEU A 237 -13.95 19.99 32.66
N ASP A 238 -15.24 19.73 32.91
CA ASP A 238 -15.69 18.39 33.32
C ASP A 238 -15.50 17.34 32.23
N ALA A 239 -15.61 17.71 30.95
CA ALA A 239 -15.31 16.83 29.82
C ALA A 239 -13.89 16.22 29.88
N ARG A 240 -12.90 16.91 30.48
CA ARG A 240 -11.56 16.34 30.75
C ARG A 240 -11.63 15.17 31.73
N LYS A 241 -12.45 15.28 32.78
CA LYS A 241 -12.69 14.22 33.77
C LYS A 241 -13.43 13.06 33.11
N SER A 242 -14.39 13.34 32.24
CA SER A 242 -15.12 12.35 31.45
C SER A 242 -14.22 11.58 30.48
N VAL A 243 -13.39 12.26 29.69
CA VAL A 243 -12.39 11.61 28.81
C VAL A 243 -11.48 10.69 29.62
N LYS A 244 -10.92 11.17 30.74
CA LYS A 244 -10.07 10.33 31.61
C LYS A 244 -10.84 9.08 32.09
N ARG A 245 -12.03 9.24 32.65
CA ARG A 245 -12.87 8.12 33.13
C ARG A 245 -13.18 7.12 32.02
N ARG A 246 -13.47 7.60 30.80
CA ARG A 246 -13.77 6.73 29.65
C ARG A 246 -12.54 5.98 29.14
N LEU A 247 -11.35 6.59 29.16
CA LEU A 247 -10.10 5.89 28.88
C LEU A 247 -9.81 4.82 29.94
N GLU A 248 -10.09 5.09 31.21
CA GLU A 248 -9.98 4.11 32.31
C GLU A 248 -10.98 2.95 32.15
N THR A 249 -12.27 3.22 31.87
CA THR A 249 -13.28 2.20 31.58
C THR A 249 -12.94 1.39 30.33
N ALA A 250 -12.55 2.04 29.22
CA ALA A 250 -12.16 1.35 28.00
C ALA A 250 -10.95 0.44 28.21
N THR A 251 -9.93 0.91 28.95
CA THR A 251 -8.78 0.10 29.36
C THR A 251 -9.21 -1.09 30.21
N ARG A 252 -10.13 -0.91 31.17
CA ARG A 252 -10.65 -1.98 32.01
C ARG A 252 -11.43 -3.05 31.23
N LEU A 253 -12.18 -2.65 30.20
CA LEU A 253 -13.02 -3.54 29.39
C LEU A 253 -12.22 -4.27 28.30
N ILE A 254 -11.23 -3.63 27.68
CA ILE A 254 -10.37 -4.25 26.65
C ILE A 254 -9.23 -5.08 27.25
N ARG A 255 -8.78 -4.78 28.48
CA ARG A 255 -7.71 -5.51 29.16
C ARG A 255 -7.90 -7.04 29.15
N PRO A 256 -9.05 -7.61 29.59
CA PRO A 256 -9.25 -9.06 29.56
C PRO A 256 -9.14 -9.65 28.15
N LEU A 257 -9.62 -8.94 27.12
CA LEU A 257 -9.47 -9.39 25.73
C LEU A 257 -8.00 -9.41 25.32
N VAL A 258 -7.22 -8.39 25.64
CA VAL A 258 -5.78 -8.32 25.32
C VAL A 258 -4.96 -9.37 26.08
N GLU A 259 -5.33 -9.66 27.33
CA GLU A 259 -4.66 -10.64 28.19
C GLU A 259 -5.02 -12.09 27.82
N GLN A 260 -6.25 -12.35 27.34
CA GLN A 260 -6.69 -13.66 26.85
C GLN A 260 -6.22 -13.95 25.41
N ARG A 261 -6.24 -12.94 24.53
CA ARG A 261 -5.96 -13.06 23.08
C ARG A 261 -4.49 -12.83 22.71
N GLN A 262 -3.56 -13.12 23.64
CA GLN A 262 -2.11 -13.04 23.42
C GLN A 262 -1.62 -13.91 22.26
N GLN A 263 -2.30 -15.04 22.01
CA GLN A 263 -2.11 -15.89 20.83
C GLN A 263 -3.27 -15.65 19.85
N PRO A 264 -3.07 -15.75 18.51
CA PRO A 264 -4.15 -15.59 17.55
C PRO A 264 -5.15 -16.76 17.62
N ASP A 265 -6.40 -16.53 18.04
CA ASP A 265 -7.50 -17.49 17.87
C ASP A 265 -8.24 -17.19 16.55
N PRO A 266 -8.31 -18.12 15.59
CA PRO A 266 -9.10 -17.97 14.36
C PRO A 266 -10.59 -17.66 14.56
N LYS A 267 -11.14 -17.89 15.76
CA LYS A 267 -12.53 -17.51 16.12
C LYS A 267 -12.71 -15.99 16.32
N HIS A 268 -11.63 -15.22 16.43
CA HIS A 268 -11.69 -13.78 16.70
C HIS A 268 -11.32 -12.98 15.45
N VAL A 269 -12.28 -12.92 14.53
CA VAL A 269 -12.22 -12.11 13.30
C VAL A 269 -12.54 -10.64 13.63
N ASP A 270 -11.72 -10.00 14.45
CA ASP A 270 -11.91 -8.60 14.87
C ASP A 270 -10.60 -7.80 14.97
N VAL A 271 -10.74 -6.46 14.89
CA VAL A 271 -9.59 -5.54 14.84
C VAL A 271 -8.77 -5.57 16.13
N ILE A 272 -9.37 -5.77 17.31
CA ILE A 272 -8.59 -5.90 18.55
C ILE A 272 -7.71 -7.17 18.54
N GLN A 273 -8.20 -8.33 18.05
CA GLN A 273 -7.36 -9.52 17.89
C GLN A 273 -6.19 -9.27 16.94
N TRP A 274 -6.44 -8.63 15.80
CA TRP A 274 -5.37 -8.30 14.85
C TRP A 274 -4.39 -7.26 15.40
N MET A 275 -4.86 -6.24 16.13
CA MET A 275 -3.99 -5.25 16.76
C MET A 275 -3.11 -5.85 17.86
N VAL A 276 -3.62 -6.81 18.65
CA VAL A 276 -2.80 -7.55 19.62
C VAL A 276 -1.72 -8.37 18.91
N ALA A 277 -2.09 -9.12 17.86
CA ALA A 277 -1.15 -9.96 17.12
C ALA A 277 -0.05 -9.16 16.38
N HIS A 278 -0.37 -7.96 15.88
CA HIS A 278 0.57 -7.13 15.11
C HIS A 278 1.27 -6.05 15.97
N ALA A 279 1.13 -6.07 17.30
CA ALA A 279 1.74 -5.07 18.19
C ALA A 279 3.28 -5.20 18.25
N GLN A 280 3.98 -4.47 17.38
CA GLN A 280 5.44 -4.49 17.28
C GLN A 280 6.13 -3.87 18.51
N THR A 281 5.66 -2.72 18.99
CA THR A 281 6.34 -1.97 20.06
C THR A 281 5.87 -2.38 21.46
N LYS A 282 6.73 -2.22 22.48
CA LYS A 282 6.33 -2.39 23.90
C LYS A 282 5.18 -1.48 24.31
N ARG A 283 5.01 -0.33 23.64
CA ARG A 283 3.91 0.61 23.88
C ARG A 283 2.59 0.14 23.27
N ASP A 284 2.63 -0.35 22.03
CA ASP A 284 1.45 -0.88 21.34
C ASP A 284 0.88 -2.14 22.01
N ARG A 285 1.69 -2.89 22.77
CA ARG A 285 1.21 -4.04 23.58
C ARG A 285 0.47 -3.64 24.86
N LEU A 286 0.43 -2.36 25.23
CA LEU A 286 -0.27 -1.91 26.44
C LEU A 286 -1.79 -1.90 26.20
N PRO A 287 -2.61 -2.56 27.04
CA PRO A 287 -4.07 -2.56 26.89
C PRO A 287 -4.70 -1.16 26.85
N ALA A 288 -4.08 -0.17 27.52
CA ALA A 288 -4.52 1.22 27.49
C ALA A 288 -4.29 1.91 26.13
N GLU A 289 -3.13 1.68 25.51
CA GLU A 289 -2.79 2.22 24.19
C GLU A 289 -3.67 1.56 23.11
N LEU A 290 -3.90 0.24 23.20
CA LEU A 290 -4.85 -0.49 22.33
C LEU A 290 -6.28 0.02 22.50
N ALA A 291 -6.78 0.12 23.74
CA ALA A 291 -8.14 0.61 24.00
C ALA A 291 -8.35 2.05 23.49
N HIS A 292 -7.35 2.91 23.64
CA HIS A 292 -7.39 4.29 23.17
C HIS A 292 -7.35 4.39 21.64
N LYS A 293 -6.55 3.55 20.96
CA LYS A 293 -6.58 3.43 19.49
C LYS A 293 -7.89 2.85 18.97
N ILE A 294 -8.50 1.88 19.66
CA ILE A 294 -9.85 1.38 19.33
C ILE A 294 -10.90 2.49 19.47
N LEU A 295 -10.88 3.27 20.56
CA LEU A 295 -11.79 4.42 20.73
C LEU A 295 -11.64 5.46 19.60
N PHE A 296 -10.42 5.67 19.09
CA PHE A 296 -10.19 6.50 17.90
C PHE A 296 -10.79 5.88 16.62
N LEU A 297 -10.67 4.55 16.43
CA LEU A 297 -11.33 3.86 15.31
C LEU A 297 -12.87 3.95 15.40
N CYS A 298 -13.45 3.80 16.60
CA CYS A 298 -14.89 4.00 16.84
C CYS A 298 -15.32 5.42 16.41
N LEU A 299 -14.58 6.46 16.84
CA LEU A 299 -14.82 7.86 16.47
C LEU A 299 -14.80 8.06 14.95
N ALA A 300 -13.83 7.44 14.25
CA ALA A 300 -13.66 7.62 12.81
C ALA A 300 -14.73 6.89 11.96
N SER A 301 -15.22 5.74 12.43
CA SER A 301 -16.07 4.82 11.65
C SER A 301 -17.56 4.87 11.99
N ILE A 302 -17.94 5.08 13.25
CA ILE A 302 -19.35 5.10 13.66
C ILE A 302 -20.05 6.34 13.11
N ALA A 303 -19.52 7.53 13.39
CA ALA A 303 -20.18 8.80 13.04
C ALA A 303 -20.31 8.98 11.52
N SER A 304 -19.27 8.65 10.76
CA SER A 304 -19.24 8.75 9.29
C SER A 304 -20.26 7.81 8.63
N SER A 305 -20.28 6.54 9.03
CA SER A 305 -21.22 5.54 8.53
C SER A 305 -22.67 5.87 8.92
N SER A 306 -22.88 6.33 10.16
CA SER A 306 -24.21 6.70 10.66
C SER A 306 -24.81 7.88 9.88
N MET A 307 -24.00 8.89 9.55
CA MET A 307 -24.44 10.00 8.68
C MET A 307 -24.83 9.49 7.28
N GLY A 308 -23.99 8.66 6.66
CA GLY A 308 -24.27 8.08 5.34
C GLY A 308 -25.59 7.31 5.28
N VAL A 309 -25.82 6.41 6.24
CA VAL A 309 -27.07 5.65 6.33
C VAL A 309 -28.27 6.55 6.66
N THR A 310 -28.11 7.55 7.55
CA THR A 310 -29.18 8.50 7.86
C THR A 310 -29.61 9.30 6.62
N HIS A 311 -28.65 9.81 5.85
CA HIS A 311 -28.93 10.56 4.62
C HIS A 311 -29.60 9.67 3.56
N ALA A 312 -29.09 8.46 3.31
CA ALA A 312 -29.70 7.53 2.36
C ALA A 312 -31.15 7.17 2.73
N LEU A 313 -31.45 6.99 4.01
CA LEU A 313 -32.83 6.75 4.47
C LEU A 313 -33.74 7.98 4.25
N TYR A 314 -33.24 9.20 4.46
CA TYR A 314 -34.01 10.42 4.18
C TYR A 314 -34.20 10.65 2.67
N ASP A 315 -33.19 10.37 1.86
CA ASP A 315 -33.28 10.43 0.40
C ASP A 315 -34.31 9.40 -0.13
N LEU A 316 -34.35 8.17 0.42
CA LEU A 316 -35.39 7.18 0.10
C LEU A 316 -36.81 7.59 0.55
N CYS A 317 -36.93 8.29 1.69
CA CYS A 317 -38.22 8.82 2.15
C CYS A 317 -38.71 10.00 1.29
N ALA A 318 -37.79 10.76 0.68
CA ALA A 318 -38.10 11.85 -0.25
C ALA A 318 -38.38 11.36 -1.68
N MET A 319 -37.77 10.25 -2.09
CA MET A 319 -37.87 9.65 -3.43
C MET A 319 -38.23 8.16 -3.32
N PRO A 320 -39.48 7.83 -2.95
CA PRO A 320 -39.92 6.46 -2.68
C PRO A 320 -39.91 5.56 -3.93
N GLU A 321 -39.82 6.12 -5.14
CA GLU A 321 -39.74 5.39 -6.42
C GLU A 321 -38.50 4.48 -6.51
N TYR A 322 -37.42 4.78 -5.79
CA TYR A 322 -36.24 3.92 -5.72
C TYR A 322 -36.45 2.68 -4.83
N ILE A 323 -37.35 2.73 -3.83
CA ILE A 323 -37.55 1.66 -2.84
C ILE A 323 -37.91 0.30 -3.46
N PRO A 324 -38.90 0.16 -4.37
CA PRO A 324 -39.23 -1.14 -4.94
C PRO A 324 -38.08 -1.70 -5.79
N ILE A 325 -37.43 -0.86 -6.60
CA ILE A 325 -36.34 -1.27 -7.51
C ILE A 325 -35.10 -1.76 -6.73
N LEU A 326 -34.81 -1.12 -5.59
CA LEU A 326 -33.71 -1.53 -4.71
C LEU A 326 -34.04 -2.79 -3.90
N ARG A 327 -35.31 -3.01 -3.52
CA ARG A 327 -35.74 -4.27 -2.89
C ARG A 327 -35.66 -5.44 -3.88
N GLU A 328 -36.15 -5.25 -5.09
CA GLU A 328 -36.05 -6.23 -6.18
C GLU A 328 -34.59 -6.64 -6.43
N GLU A 329 -33.67 -5.68 -6.58
CA GLU A 329 -32.23 -5.99 -6.72
C GLU A 329 -31.70 -6.81 -5.52
N VAL A 330 -32.01 -6.39 -4.29
CA VAL A 330 -31.53 -7.08 -3.08
C VAL A 330 -32.10 -8.50 -2.98
N GLU A 331 -33.40 -8.70 -3.26
CA GLU A 331 -34.07 -10.00 -3.18
C GLU A 331 -33.58 -10.96 -4.27
N THR A 332 -33.39 -10.49 -5.51
CA THR A 332 -32.78 -11.28 -6.60
C THR A 332 -31.34 -11.66 -6.26
N VAL A 333 -30.48 -10.69 -5.93
CA VAL A 333 -29.05 -10.92 -5.69
C VAL A 333 -28.81 -11.83 -4.47
N LEU A 334 -29.60 -11.71 -3.41
CA LEU A 334 -29.52 -12.62 -2.27
C LEU A 334 -29.96 -14.05 -2.63
N THR A 335 -30.91 -14.21 -3.55
CA THR A 335 -31.36 -15.53 -4.03
C THR A 335 -30.27 -16.18 -4.89
N GLU A 336 -29.66 -15.43 -5.81
CA GLU A 336 -28.57 -15.90 -6.69
C GLU A 336 -27.30 -16.29 -5.91
N HIS A 337 -26.94 -15.51 -4.88
CA HIS A 337 -25.72 -15.70 -4.10
C HIS A 337 -25.90 -16.53 -2.81
N GLY A 338 -27.08 -17.11 -2.56
CA GLY A 338 -27.35 -17.93 -1.37
C GLY A 338 -27.35 -17.17 -0.04
N GLY A 339 -27.64 -15.86 -0.08
CA GLY A 339 -27.72 -14.98 1.09
C GLY A 339 -26.62 -13.92 1.16
N TRP A 340 -26.44 -13.37 2.36
CA TRP A 340 -25.56 -12.21 2.60
C TRP A 340 -24.08 -12.61 2.56
N THR A 341 -23.45 -12.39 1.42
CA THR A 341 -22.01 -12.62 1.19
C THR A 341 -21.35 -11.36 0.63
N LEU A 342 -20.02 -11.27 0.69
CA LEU A 342 -19.28 -10.17 0.05
C LEU A 342 -19.50 -10.14 -1.47
N ALA A 343 -19.75 -11.29 -2.10
CA ALA A 343 -20.11 -11.37 -3.51
C ALA A 343 -21.49 -10.75 -3.78
N ALA A 344 -22.50 -11.07 -2.97
CA ALA A 344 -23.83 -10.48 -3.05
C ALA A 344 -23.78 -8.95 -2.89
N LEU A 345 -23.07 -8.44 -1.87
CA LEU A 345 -22.93 -7.00 -1.65
C LEU A 345 -22.28 -6.27 -2.85
N ASN A 346 -21.29 -6.89 -3.51
CA ASN A 346 -20.65 -6.33 -4.70
C ASN A 346 -21.54 -6.37 -5.96
N ALA A 347 -22.55 -7.24 -5.99
CA ALA A 347 -23.50 -7.38 -7.10
C ALA A 347 -24.69 -6.41 -7.01
N MET A 348 -24.98 -5.83 -5.84
CA MET A 348 -26.04 -4.83 -5.62
C MET A 348 -25.66 -3.44 -6.22
N ARG A 349 -25.58 -3.36 -7.54
CA ARG A 349 -25.04 -2.21 -8.30
C ARG A 349 -25.92 -0.95 -8.20
N LYS A 350 -27.24 -1.09 -8.18
CA LYS A 350 -28.18 0.03 -8.05
C LYS A 350 -28.16 0.59 -6.62
N LEU A 351 -28.06 -0.28 -5.61
CA LEU A 351 -27.93 0.12 -4.20
C LEU A 351 -26.60 0.87 -3.96
N ASP A 352 -25.48 0.32 -4.44
CA ASP A 352 -24.17 0.96 -4.44
C ASP A 352 -24.19 2.34 -5.11
N SER A 353 -24.84 2.44 -6.28
CA SER A 353 -25.06 3.71 -6.99
C SER A 353 -25.91 4.69 -6.19
N PHE A 354 -27.00 4.25 -5.57
CA PHE A 354 -27.88 5.10 -4.77
C PHE A 354 -27.16 5.67 -3.54
N LEU A 355 -26.40 4.83 -2.83
CA LEU A 355 -25.56 5.26 -1.71
C LEU A 355 -24.50 6.28 -2.16
N LYS A 356 -23.95 6.14 -3.37
CA LYS A 356 -22.97 7.08 -3.93
C LYS A 356 -23.59 8.41 -4.33
N GLU A 357 -24.79 8.42 -4.92
CA GLU A 357 -25.51 9.67 -5.22
C GLU A 357 -25.95 10.38 -3.94
N SER A 358 -26.46 9.63 -2.95
CA SER A 358 -26.75 10.12 -1.60
C SER A 358 -25.51 10.75 -0.95
N GLN A 359 -24.34 10.12 -1.04
CA GLN A 359 -23.09 10.69 -0.54
C GLN A 359 -22.62 11.90 -1.35
N ARG A 360 -22.81 11.95 -2.68
CA ARG A 360 -22.47 13.10 -3.51
C ARG A 360 -23.32 14.33 -3.12
N MET A 361 -24.62 14.11 -2.95
CA MET A 361 -25.56 15.16 -2.55
C MET A 361 -25.37 15.54 -1.08
N ASN A 362 -25.29 14.59 -0.16
CA ASN A 362 -25.17 14.81 1.28
C ASN A 362 -23.72 14.60 1.77
N HIS A 363 -22.79 15.29 1.11
CA HIS A 363 -21.34 15.12 1.27
C HIS A 363 -20.86 15.31 2.74
N PRO A 364 -20.03 14.41 3.31
CA PRO A 364 -19.61 14.42 4.73
C PRO A 364 -18.83 15.65 5.26
N GLY A 365 -18.76 16.74 4.51
CA GLY A 365 -18.06 17.97 4.89
C GLY A 365 -17.84 18.89 3.70
N LEU A 366 -17.71 20.19 3.98
CA LEU A 366 -17.52 21.23 2.96
C LEU A 366 -16.14 21.16 2.27
N PHE A 367 -15.11 20.77 3.03
CA PHE A 367 -13.72 20.66 2.57
C PHE A 367 -13.13 19.30 2.96
N SER A 368 -12.44 18.65 2.02
CA SER A 368 -11.66 17.42 2.27
C SER A 368 -10.19 17.64 1.88
N PHE A 369 -9.44 16.55 1.64
CA PHE A 369 -7.99 16.57 1.41
C PHE A 369 -7.20 17.37 2.47
N ASN A 370 -7.62 17.23 3.73
CA ASN A 370 -7.01 17.92 4.87
C ASN A 370 -5.52 17.53 5.01
N ARG A 371 -4.62 18.51 4.93
CA ARG A 371 -3.17 18.33 5.16
C ARG A 371 -2.54 19.56 5.83
N LYS A 372 -1.41 19.35 6.50
CA LYS A 372 -0.52 20.39 7.03
C LYS A 372 0.85 20.26 6.37
N VAL A 373 1.35 21.36 5.84
CA VAL A 373 2.68 21.46 5.24
C VAL A 373 3.73 21.46 6.37
N LEU A 374 4.60 20.46 6.41
CA LEU A 374 5.66 20.31 7.43
C LEU A 374 7.04 20.78 6.93
N LYS A 375 7.27 20.68 5.62
CA LYS A 375 8.41 21.19 4.86
C LYS A 375 7.86 21.95 3.65
N GLN A 376 8.53 23.01 3.20
CA GLN A 376 8.07 23.87 2.09
C GLN A 376 7.89 23.05 0.80
N ILE A 377 6.85 23.35 0.02
CA ILE A 377 6.55 22.72 -1.28
C ILE A 377 6.36 23.81 -2.32
N THR A 378 6.89 23.65 -3.54
CA THR A 378 6.53 24.50 -4.68
C THR A 378 5.58 23.74 -5.61
N LEU A 379 4.45 24.33 -5.95
CA LEU A 379 3.44 23.77 -6.87
C LEU A 379 3.84 23.99 -8.34
N SER A 380 3.20 23.28 -9.26
CA SER A 380 3.48 23.37 -10.71
C SER A 380 3.34 24.76 -11.33
N ASP A 381 2.59 25.69 -10.72
CA ASP A 381 2.50 27.10 -11.16
C ASP A 381 3.47 28.05 -10.43
N GLY A 382 4.45 27.51 -9.72
CA GLY A 382 5.45 28.26 -8.96
C GLY A 382 4.96 28.75 -7.59
N THR A 383 3.70 28.53 -7.23
CA THR A 383 3.20 28.89 -5.89
C THR A 383 3.96 28.13 -4.81
N ARG A 384 4.50 28.84 -3.83
CA ARG A 384 5.14 28.23 -2.65
C ARG A 384 4.13 28.01 -1.52
N LEU A 385 4.01 26.77 -1.08
CA LEU A 385 3.30 26.39 0.14
C LEU A 385 4.27 26.39 1.31
N GLU A 386 4.14 27.40 2.17
CA GLU A 386 5.02 27.55 3.33
C GLU A 386 4.71 26.59 4.47
N ARG A 387 5.74 26.25 5.24
CA ARG A 387 5.65 25.41 6.44
C ARG A 387 4.59 25.96 7.40
N GLY A 388 3.74 25.08 7.94
CA GLY A 388 2.61 25.44 8.78
C GLY A 388 1.33 25.81 8.00
N THR A 389 1.37 25.92 6.67
CA THR A 389 0.16 26.10 5.86
C THR A 389 -0.74 24.87 5.96
N PHE A 390 -2.04 25.09 6.20
CA PHE A 390 -3.07 24.08 6.11
C PHE A 390 -3.73 24.14 4.75
N VAL A 391 -3.72 23.01 4.02
CA VAL A 391 -4.37 22.91 2.71
C VAL A 391 -5.60 22.00 2.78
N SER A 392 -6.60 22.30 1.96
CA SER A 392 -7.85 21.55 1.83
C SER A 392 -8.48 21.83 0.45
N VAL A 393 -9.48 21.05 0.05
CA VAL A 393 -10.09 21.13 -1.30
C VAL A 393 -11.64 21.17 -1.18
N PRO A 394 -12.37 21.97 -1.99
CA PRO A 394 -13.79 22.30 -1.79
C PRO A 394 -14.75 21.20 -2.30
N THR A 395 -14.60 20.02 -1.71
CA THR A 395 -15.27 18.76 -2.08
C THR A 395 -16.79 18.85 -2.21
N TYR A 396 -17.48 19.66 -1.39
CA TYR A 396 -18.93 19.86 -1.50
C TYR A 396 -19.36 20.52 -2.81
N CYS A 397 -18.51 21.41 -3.33
CA CYS A 397 -18.76 22.15 -4.56
C CYS A 397 -18.32 21.32 -5.79
N ILE A 398 -17.20 20.60 -5.69
CA ILE A 398 -16.72 19.64 -6.69
C ILE A 398 -17.77 18.55 -6.96
N ALA A 399 -18.38 18.01 -5.89
CA ALA A 399 -19.49 17.06 -5.97
C ALA A 399 -20.75 17.62 -6.67
N ARG A 400 -20.79 18.92 -6.97
CA ARG A 400 -21.88 19.67 -7.60
C ARG A 400 -21.44 20.44 -8.86
N ASP A 401 -20.26 20.18 -9.40
CA ASP A 401 -19.78 20.87 -10.59
C ASP A 401 -20.28 20.19 -11.87
N ALA A 402 -20.77 20.99 -12.82
CA ALA A 402 -21.20 20.52 -14.13
C ALA A 402 -20.03 20.01 -14.99
N GLU A 403 -18.78 20.41 -14.68
CA GLU A 403 -17.55 19.88 -15.26
C GLU A 403 -17.33 18.38 -14.94
N TYR A 404 -17.88 17.89 -13.82
CA TYR A 404 -17.71 16.50 -13.36
C TYR A 404 -19.01 15.69 -13.38
N TYR A 405 -20.18 16.34 -13.26
CA TYR A 405 -21.48 15.67 -13.15
C TYR A 405 -22.55 16.40 -14.00
N PRO A 406 -23.01 15.83 -15.13
CA PRO A 406 -24.14 16.38 -15.88
C PRO A 406 -25.40 16.49 -15.01
N SER A 407 -26.11 17.63 -15.08
CA SER A 407 -27.22 17.97 -14.18
C SER A 407 -26.85 17.75 -12.69
N PRO A 408 -25.87 18.49 -12.15
CA PRO A 408 -25.22 18.16 -10.88
C PRO A 408 -26.09 18.43 -9.64
N LEU A 409 -27.14 19.25 -9.77
CA LEU A 409 -28.06 19.55 -8.66
C LEU A 409 -29.27 18.59 -8.61
N THR A 410 -29.44 17.76 -9.64
CA THR A 410 -30.46 16.70 -9.68
C THR A 410 -29.93 15.46 -8.97
N PHE A 411 -30.76 14.82 -8.14
CA PHE A 411 -30.48 13.49 -7.60
C PHE A 411 -30.87 12.44 -8.65
N ASP A 412 -29.95 11.54 -8.98
CA ASP A 412 -30.13 10.42 -9.90
C ASP A 412 -29.50 9.18 -9.28
N GLY A 413 -30.30 8.39 -8.57
CA GLY A 413 -29.81 7.26 -7.77
C GLY A 413 -29.13 6.17 -8.60
N PHE A 414 -29.40 6.12 -9.91
CA PHE A 414 -28.80 5.15 -10.84
C PHE A 414 -27.75 5.78 -11.77
N ARG A 415 -27.33 7.02 -11.50
CA ARG A 415 -26.25 7.72 -12.22
C ARG A 415 -25.00 6.86 -12.34
N PHE A 416 -24.60 6.22 -11.25
CA PHE A 416 -23.35 5.49 -11.17
C PHE A 416 -23.46 4.03 -11.62
N SER A 417 -24.63 3.38 -11.51
CA SER A 417 -24.82 2.05 -12.10
C SER A 417 -24.76 2.14 -13.62
N ARG A 418 -25.43 3.12 -14.23
CA ARG A 418 -25.37 3.35 -15.69
C ARG A 418 -23.97 3.72 -16.18
N LEU A 419 -23.19 4.47 -15.38
CA LEU A 419 -21.76 4.70 -15.65
C LEU A 419 -20.88 3.44 -15.45
N ARG A 420 -21.32 2.44 -14.69
CA ARG A 420 -20.65 1.11 -14.59
C ARG A 420 -21.09 0.15 -15.70
N GLU A 421 -22.15 0.49 -16.43
CA GLU A 421 -22.72 -0.28 -17.54
C GLU A 421 -22.28 0.25 -18.92
N SER A 422 -21.84 1.52 -19.00
CA SER A 422 -21.42 2.16 -20.26
C SER A 422 -20.16 1.56 -20.90
N SER A 423 -19.26 0.97 -20.10
CA SER A 423 -18.12 0.21 -20.61
C SER A 423 -17.59 -0.80 -19.61
N ALA A 424 -16.86 -1.82 -20.10
CA ALA A 424 -16.11 -2.74 -19.26
C ALA A 424 -14.99 -2.05 -18.45
N GLU A 425 -14.51 -0.89 -18.92
CA GLU A 425 -13.48 -0.07 -18.27
C GLU A 425 -14.04 0.67 -17.03
N ASP A 426 -15.29 1.15 -17.13
CA ASP A 426 -15.93 1.96 -16.07
C ASP A 426 -16.61 1.12 -14.98
N SER A 427 -16.85 -0.17 -15.24
CA SER A 427 -17.55 -1.15 -14.37
C SER A 427 -17.12 -1.12 -12.89
N ASN A 428 -15.87 -0.75 -12.59
CA ASN A 428 -15.34 -0.63 -11.23
C ASN A 428 -14.95 0.80 -10.81
N LYS A 429 -14.93 1.78 -11.73
CA LYS A 429 -14.50 3.16 -11.42
C LYS A 429 -15.48 3.90 -10.51
N HIS A 430 -16.77 3.56 -10.56
CA HIS A 430 -17.84 4.33 -9.92
C HIS A 430 -18.53 3.62 -8.74
N GLN A 431 -17.90 2.61 -8.12
CA GLN A 431 -18.38 1.99 -6.87
C GLN A 431 -18.49 3.04 -5.73
N PHE A 432 -19.39 2.87 -4.75
CA PHE A 432 -19.62 3.79 -3.62
C PHE A 432 -18.32 4.33 -3.01
N THR A 433 -17.44 3.41 -2.62
CA THR A 433 -16.14 3.66 -1.97
C THR A 433 -15.05 4.24 -2.88
N SER A 434 -15.26 4.31 -4.19
CA SER A 434 -14.22 4.75 -5.14
C SER A 434 -13.83 6.23 -4.98
N THR A 435 -12.53 6.51 -4.98
CA THR A 435 -11.97 7.87 -4.89
C THR A 435 -11.39 8.35 -6.22
N GLY A 436 -11.44 9.66 -6.45
CA GLY A 436 -10.77 10.31 -7.59
C GLY A 436 -10.83 11.83 -7.47
N PRO A 437 -10.23 12.60 -8.40
CA PRO A 437 -10.21 14.07 -8.33
C PRO A 437 -11.60 14.72 -8.18
N ALA A 438 -12.64 14.10 -8.74
CA ALA A 438 -14.04 14.53 -8.62
C ALA A 438 -14.80 13.92 -7.43
N ASN A 439 -14.36 12.78 -6.86
CA ASN A 439 -14.95 12.19 -5.65
C ASN A 439 -13.92 12.04 -4.53
N LEU A 440 -13.93 13.00 -3.60
CA LEU A 440 -12.99 13.09 -2.49
C LEU A 440 -13.64 12.76 -1.13
N ALA A 441 -14.85 12.17 -1.14
CA ALA A 441 -15.61 11.83 0.07
C ALA A 441 -14.85 10.86 0.99
N PHE A 442 -14.20 9.86 0.40
CA PHE A 442 -13.30 8.91 1.07
C PHE A 442 -11.82 9.34 1.06
N GLY A 443 -11.54 10.62 0.77
CA GLY A 443 -10.20 11.17 0.62
C GLY A 443 -9.58 10.92 -0.76
N TYR A 444 -8.26 11.09 -0.87
CA TYR A 444 -7.49 10.87 -2.10
C TYR A 444 -5.99 10.70 -1.77
N GLY A 445 -5.27 9.96 -2.61
CA GLY A 445 -3.83 9.70 -2.47
C GLY A 445 -3.46 8.72 -1.34
N LEU A 446 -2.23 8.83 -0.84
CA LEU A 446 -1.68 7.93 0.22
C LEU A 446 -2.53 7.87 1.50
N ASN A 447 -3.40 8.85 1.72
CA ASN A 447 -4.30 8.98 2.87
C ASN A 447 -5.79 8.93 2.45
N ALA A 448 -6.12 8.21 1.37
CA ALA A 448 -7.47 7.76 1.09
C ALA A 448 -7.91 6.62 2.04
N CYS A 449 -9.21 6.35 2.06
CA CYS A 449 -9.79 5.14 2.67
C CYS A 449 -9.21 3.89 1.97
N PRO A 450 -8.87 2.81 2.69
CA PRO A 450 -7.73 1.98 2.29
C PRO A 450 -8.07 0.70 1.50
N GLY A 451 -8.68 0.82 0.32
CA GLY A 451 -8.80 -0.32 -0.61
C GLY A 451 -8.98 0.12 -2.06
N PRO A 452 -7.97 -0.15 -2.94
CA PRO A 452 -8.30 -0.80 -4.21
C PRO A 452 -7.19 -1.72 -4.78
N ASP A 453 -7.33 -3.01 -4.48
CA ASP A 453 -7.43 -4.17 -5.38
C ASP A 453 -6.36 -4.76 -6.35
N GLN A 454 -5.29 -4.11 -6.83
CA GLN A 454 -4.02 -4.77 -7.31
C GLN A 454 -2.95 -3.68 -7.58
N VAL A 455 -1.83 -3.90 -8.29
CA VAL A 455 -1.06 -2.78 -8.89
C VAL A 455 -1.93 -2.13 -9.98
N LEU A 456 -2.75 -1.14 -9.57
CA LEU A 456 -3.74 -0.53 -10.46
C LEU A 456 -3.19 0.64 -11.27
N ASP A 457 -2.35 1.47 -10.66
CA ASP A 457 -1.77 2.67 -11.26
C ASP A 457 -0.25 2.69 -11.11
N ILE A 458 0.43 3.30 -12.09
CA ILE A 458 1.84 3.70 -12.03
C ILE A 458 1.92 5.17 -12.46
N THR A 459 2.54 6.04 -11.65
CA THR A 459 2.81 7.45 -12.01
C THR A 459 4.26 7.60 -12.47
N VAL A 460 4.48 8.17 -13.65
CA VAL A 460 5.78 8.18 -14.33
C VAL A 460 6.12 9.56 -14.89
N VAL A 461 7.36 9.99 -14.70
CA VAL A 461 7.92 11.19 -15.35
C VAL A 461 8.60 10.77 -16.66
N LEU A 462 8.09 11.25 -17.79
CA LEU A 462 8.65 10.98 -19.11
C LEU A 462 9.94 11.78 -19.35
N ALA A 463 10.71 11.41 -20.37
CA ALA A 463 11.92 12.16 -20.76
C ALA A 463 11.62 13.56 -21.33
N SER A 464 10.35 13.87 -21.63
CA SER A 464 9.86 15.23 -21.89
C SER A 464 9.77 16.11 -20.64
N GLY A 465 9.83 15.53 -19.44
CA GLY A 465 9.50 16.17 -18.16
C GLY A 465 8.01 16.08 -17.78
N GLU A 466 7.17 15.50 -18.65
CA GLU A 466 5.74 15.34 -18.44
C GLU A 466 5.43 14.23 -17.42
N VAL A 467 4.57 14.50 -16.44
CA VAL A 467 4.16 13.52 -15.43
C VAL A 467 2.85 12.87 -15.87
N VAL A 468 2.92 11.62 -16.32
CA VAL A 468 1.78 10.85 -16.79
C VAL A 468 1.38 9.77 -15.77
N ILE A 469 0.10 9.40 -15.79
CA ILE A 469 -0.39 8.21 -15.08
C ILE A 469 -0.59 7.12 -16.14
N ALA A 470 0.08 6.00 -15.93
CA ALA A 470 -0.03 4.80 -16.73
C ALA A 470 -0.87 3.77 -15.96
N ASN A 471 -2.04 3.42 -16.50
CA ASN A 471 -2.92 2.37 -16.01
C ASN A 471 -3.65 1.70 -17.19
N ALA A 472 -4.59 0.78 -16.94
CA ALA A 472 -5.30 0.08 -18.02
C ALA A 472 -6.17 1.00 -18.93
N CYS A 473 -6.49 2.22 -18.45
CA CYS A 473 -7.39 3.20 -19.07
C CYS A 473 -6.63 4.33 -19.80
N GLN A 474 -5.51 4.79 -19.24
CA GLN A 474 -4.74 5.94 -19.72
C GLN A 474 -3.25 5.59 -19.85
N ASN A 475 -2.64 5.97 -20.98
CA ASN A 475 -1.29 5.54 -21.36
C ASN A 475 -1.13 4.02 -21.19
N SER A 476 -2.10 3.24 -21.67
CA SER A 476 -2.21 1.81 -21.43
C SER A 476 -1.16 0.99 -22.18
N ASP A 477 -0.61 1.56 -23.24
CA ASP A 477 0.61 1.15 -23.93
C ASP A 477 1.85 1.30 -23.01
N LEU A 478 2.03 2.46 -22.40
CA LEU A 478 3.09 2.72 -21.43
C LEU A 478 2.91 1.86 -20.15
N PHE A 479 1.68 1.67 -19.68
CA PHE A 479 1.38 0.80 -18.53
C PHE A 479 1.77 -0.64 -18.80
N THR A 480 1.41 -1.14 -19.99
CA THR A 480 1.83 -2.45 -20.49
C THR A 480 3.35 -2.53 -20.56
N ALA A 481 4.03 -1.51 -21.12
CA ALA A 481 5.48 -1.44 -21.23
C ALA A 481 6.21 -1.45 -19.88
N LEU A 482 5.67 -0.74 -18.88
CA LEU A 482 6.19 -0.70 -17.51
C LEU A 482 5.96 -2.02 -16.75
N ARG A 483 4.82 -2.69 -16.99
CA ARG A 483 4.45 -3.98 -16.39
C ARG A 483 5.12 -5.18 -17.09
N GLY A 484 6.44 -5.14 -17.28
CA GLY A 484 7.15 -6.25 -17.95
C GLY A 484 8.66 -6.36 -17.67
N GLY A 485 9.12 -5.88 -16.52
CA GLY A 485 10.53 -6.06 -16.07
C GLY A 485 11.49 -4.94 -16.48
N GLY A 486 11.17 -4.11 -17.48
CA GLY A 486 12.00 -2.98 -17.94
C GLY A 486 11.92 -1.69 -17.11
N GLY A 487 11.69 -1.80 -15.80
CA GLY A 487 11.34 -0.68 -14.91
C GLY A 487 12.32 0.49 -14.96
N GLY A 488 11.85 1.65 -15.42
CA GLY A 488 12.65 2.88 -15.54
C GLY A 488 13.11 3.23 -16.97
N THR A 489 13.10 2.30 -17.93
CA THR A 489 13.63 2.56 -19.29
C THR A 489 12.70 3.38 -20.20
N PHE A 490 11.47 3.65 -19.76
CA PHE A 490 10.45 4.46 -20.48
C PHE A 490 10.17 5.82 -19.81
N GLY A 491 10.69 6.02 -18.59
CA GLY A 491 10.44 7.17 -17.72
C GLY A 491 10.67 6.82 -16.25
N VAL A 492 10.82 7.82 -15.38
CA VAL A 492 11.07 7.63 -13.94
C VAL A 492 9.76 7.31 -13.23
N VAL A 493 9.63 6.08 -12.71
CA VAL A 493 8.48 5.69 -11.87
C VAL A 493 8.59 6.38 -10.50
N ILE A 494 7.59 7.17 -10.14
CA ILE A 494 7.55 7.93 -8.87
C ILE A 494 6.44 7.49 -7.91
N SER A 495 5.51 6.64 -8.35
CA SER A 495 4.49 6.02 -7.49
C SER A 495 3.85 4.80 -8.16
N ALA A 496 3.42 3.80 -7.38
CA ALA A 496 2.62 2.67 -7.81
C ALA A 496 1.66 2.23 -6.68
N THR A 497 0.49 1.65 -7.02
CA THR A 497 -0.63 1.52 -6.06
C THR A 497 -0.94 0.07 -5.65
N ILE A 498 -0.59 -0.32 -4.41
CA ILE A 498 -0.85 -1.61 -3.69
C ILE A 498 -2.36 -2.01 -3.51
N LYS A 499 -2.90 -3.23 -3.26
CA LYS A 499 -2.59 -4.69 -3.46
C LYS A 499 -1.73 -5.45 -2.43
N THR A 500 -2.33 -5.99 -1.37
CA THR A 500 -1.77 -7.16 -0.64
C THR A 500 -2.74 -8.36 -0.60
N TYR A 501 -2.21 -9.58 -0.67
CA TYR A 501 -2.97 -10.82 -0.42
C TYR A 501 -2.89 -11.22 1.08
N PRO A 502 -3.84 -12.02 1.60
CA PRO A 502 -3.74 -12.60 2.94
C PRO A 502 -2.47 -13.44 3.10
N THR A 503 -1.91 -13.45 4.32
CA THR A 503 -0.77 -14.31 4.63
C THR A 503 -1.19 -15.78 4.69
N PHE A 504 -0.30 -16.66 4.29
CA PHE A 504 -0.52 -18.10 4.16
C PHE A 504 0.59 -18.86 4.88
N SER A 505 0.30 -20.07 5.34
CA SER A 505 1.32 -20.92 5.95
C SER A 505 2.25 -21.45 4.85
N VAL A 506 3.56 -21.48 5.13
CA VAL A 506 4.58 -21.93 4.18
C VAL A 506 5.22 -23.20 4.73
N LEU A 507 5.06 -24.30 4.00
CA LEU A 507 5.83 -25.52 4.24
C LEU A 507 7.09 -25.45 3.39
N THR A 508 8.27 -25.47 4.00
CA THR A 508 9.53 -25.56 3.25
C THR A 508 10.15 -26.94 3.36
N HIS A 509 10.74 -27.37 2.25
CA HIS A 509 11.69 -28.46 2.18
C HIS A 509 13.07 -27.87 1.89
N THR A 510 14.06 -28.23 2.71
CA THR A 510 15.46 -27.86 2.49
C THR A 510 16.26 -29.16 2.34
N MET A 511 17.03 -29.26 1.26
CA MET A 511 17.84 -30.44 0.96
C MET A 511 19.27 -30.03 0.66
N GLY A 512 20.24 -30.73 1.23
CA GLY A 512 21.66 -30.60 0.92
C GLY A 512 22.22 -31.93 0.43
N VAL A 513 23.08 -31.86 -0.58
CA VAL A 513 23.88 -32.99 -1.06
C VAL A 513 25.34 -32.55 -1.06
N ILE A 514 26.15 -33.23 -0.25
CA ILE A 514 27.58 -32.98 -0.08
C ILE A 514 28.33 -34.25 -0.52
N PRO A 515 29.36 -34.19 -1.36
CA PRO A 515 30.15 -35.35 -1.72
C PRO A 515 31.01 -35.84 -0.54
N LEU A 516 31.18 -37.15 -0.41
CA LEU A 516 32.05 -37.76 0.62
C LEU A 516 33.52 -37.86 0.18
N SER A 517 33.87 -37.37 -1.01
CA SER A 517 35.25 -37.30 -1.51
C SER A 517 35.46 -36.06 -2.39
N ASN A 518 36.70 -35.55 -2.45
CA ASN A 518 37.01 -34.34 -3.22
C ASN A 518 37.01 -34.53 -4.74
N THR A 519 36.69 -35.73 -5.25
CA THR A 519 36.87 -36.13 -6.67
C THR A 519 35.56 -36.46 -7.40
N THR A 520 34.41 -35.96 -6.92
CA THR A 520 33.07 -36.36 -7.39
C THR A 520 32.22 -35.25 -8.04
N LEU A 521 32.84 -34.25 -8.69
CA LEU A 521 32.11 -33.25 -9.51
C LEU A 521 31.15 -33.91 -10.53
N SER A 522 31.57 -35.00 -11.17
CA SER A 522 30.73 -35.79 -12.10
C SER A 522 29.48 -36.37 -11.43
N ARG A 523 29.58 -36.86 -10.19
CA ARG A 523 28.43 -37.32 -9.40
C ARG A 523 27.52 -36.15 -9.02
N MET A 524 28.07 -35.01 -8.62
CA MET A 524 27.29 -33.82 -8.28
C MET A 524 26.53 -33.26 -9.50
N ILE A 525 27.12 -33.33 -10.69
CA ILE A 525 26.45 -33.01 -11.96
C ILE A 525 25.30 -33.99 -12.25
N ASN A 526 25.55 -35.30 -12.18
CA ASN A 526 24.54 -36.35 -12.37
C ASN A 526 23.35 -36.23 -11.40
N VAL A 527 23.62 -35.98 -10.12
CA VAL A 527 22.59 -35.71 -9.11
C VAL A 527 21.81 -34.43 -9.44
N THR A 528 22.49 -33.33 -9.74
CA THR A 528 21.84 -32.04 -10.02
C THR A 528 20.98 -32.10 -11.29
N ALA A 529 21.46 -32.74 -12.35
CA ALA A 529 20.70 -32.94 -13.59
C ALA A 529 19.48 -33.85 -13.40
N SER A 530 19.61 -34.91 -12.60
CA SER A 530 18.48 -35.78 -12.22
C SER A 530 17.41 -34.99 -11.46
N LEU A 531 17.80 -34.22 -10.43
CA LEU A 531 16.89 -33.37 -9.65
C LEU A 531 16.22 -32.30 -10.54
N LEU A 532 17.00 -31.55 -11.33
CA LEU A 532 16.51 -30.51 -12.24
C LEU A 532 15.49 -31.06 -13.26
N SER A 533 15.67 -32.30 -13.74
CA SER A 533 14.71 -32.93 -14.66
C SER A 533 13.32 -33.15 -14.03
N LYS A 534 13.22 -33.20 -12.70
CA LYS A 534 11.98 -33.42 -11.94
C LYS A 534 11.34 -32.12 -11.41
N TYR A 535 12.03 -30.97 -11.49
CA TYR A 535 11.51 -29.68 -11.04
C TYR A 535 10.12 -29.31 -11.62
N PRO A 536 9.76 -29.63 -12.88
CA PRO A 536 8.40 -29.35 -13.38
C PRO A 536 7.29 -30.05 -12.61
N ILE A 537 7.55 -31.25 -12.06
CA ILE A 537 6.58 -32.01 -11.24
C ILE A 537 6.32 -31.29 -9.92
N LEU A 538 7.36 -30.70 -9.32
CA LEU A 538 7.25 -29.93 -8.08
C LEU A 538 6.46 -28.62 -8.29
N SER A 539 6.73 -27.93 -9.41
CA SER A 539 6.04 -26.70 -9.79
C SER A 539 4.58 -26.93 -10.18
N ASP A 540 4.26 -28.03 -10.86
CA ASP A 540 2.87 -28.47 -11.08
C ASP A 540 2.15 -28.75 -9.73
N ALA A 541 2.86 -29.26 -8.73
CA ALA A 541 2.36 -29.46 -7.38
C ALA A 541 2.34 -28.19 -6.50
N GLY A 542 2.76 -27.03 -7.04
CA GLY A 542 2.70 -25.73 -6.39
C GLY A 542 3.93 -25.31 -5.58
N PHE A 543 5.05 -26.05 -5.64
CA PHE A 543 6.30 -25.61 -5.04
C PHE A 543 6.96 -24.49 -5.86
N ALA A 544 7.56 -23.53 -5.17
CA ALA A 544 8.43 -22.50 -5.74
C ALA A 544 9.66 -22.28 -4.84
N GLY A 545 10.76 -21.75 -5.38
CA GLY A 545 11.98 -21.48 -4.60
C GLY A 545 13.26 -21.63 -5.40
N TYR A 546 14.36 -21.97 -4.74
CA TYR A 546 15.70 -21.87 -5.31
C TYR A 546 16.50 -23.15 -5.05
N GLY A 547 17.02 -23.75 -6.12
CA GLY A 547 18.12 -24.71 -6.06
C GLY A 547 19.44 -24.05 -6.45
N LEU A 548 20.54 -24.57 -5.91
CA LEU A 548 21.90 -24.16 -6.23
C LEU A 548 22.78 -25.40 -6.32
N LEU A 549 23.61 -25.47 -7.36
CA LEU A 549 24.90 -26.18 -7.32
C LEU A 549 25.99 -25.11 -7.30
N GLY A 550 27.01 -25.24 -6.45
CA GLY A 550 28.07 -24.24 -6.37
C GLY A 550 29.36 -24.75 -5.74
N ASP A 551 30.45 -24.01 -5.98
CA ASP A 551 31.69 -24.16 -5.25
C ASP A 551 31.49 -23.82 -3.77
N SER A 552 32.05 -24.61 -2.87
CA SER A 552 31.83 -24.46 -1.44
C SER A 552 32.44 -23.21 -0.81
N SER A 553 33.38 -22.54 -1.49
CA SER A 553 33.88 -21.23 -1.08
C SER A 553 32.85 -20.10 -1.26
N ILE A 554 31.67 -20.39 -1.83
CA ILE A 554 30.50 -19.50 -1.87
C ILE A 554 29.61 -19.71 -0.62
N MET A 555 29.87 -20.76 0.18
CA MET A 555 29.08 -21.19 1.35
C MET A 555 29.92 -21.37 2.63
N ASP A 556 31.20 -21.00 2.63
CA ASP A 556 32.17 -21.26 3.72
C ASP A 556 32.24 -22.75 4.17
N LEU A 557 32.21 -23.67 3.20
CA LEU A 557 32.33 -25.12 3.43
C LEU A 557 33.61 -25.69 2.79
N ASP A 558 34.17 -26.75 3.40
CA ASP A 558 35.46 -27.36 3.03
C ASP A 558 35.31 -28.61 2.13
N VAL A 559 34.46 -28.52 1.09
CA VAL A 559 34.01 -29.65 0.26
C VAL A 559 33.67 -29.19 -1.18
N PRO A 560 34.51 -29.44 -2.20
CA PRO A 560 34.67 -28.57 -3.38
C PRO A 560 33.40 -28.21 -4.17
N TYR A 561 32.35 -29.02 -4.16
CA TYR A 561 31.06 -28.69 -4.76
C TYR A 561 29.91 -29.17 -3.87
N VAL A 562 28.91 -28.31 -3.63
CA VAL A 562 27.72 -28.63 -2.85
C VAL A 562 26.47 -28.31 -3.67
N TYR A 563 25.49 -29.21 -3.64
CA TYR A 563 24.12 -28.91 -4.08
C TYR A 563 23.25 -28.62 -2.86
N GLY A 564 22.47 -27.55 -2.91
CA GLY A 564 21.49 -27.21 -1.89
C GLY A 564 20.24 -26.61 -2.52
N HIS A 565 19.06 -26.92 -1.99
CA HIS A 565 17.83 -26.20 -2.36
C HIS A 565 16.97 -25.88 -1.15
N THR A 566 16.13 -24.84 -1.30
CA THR A 566 14.98 -24.62 -0.43
C THR A 566 13.76 -24.33 -1.30
N PHE A 567 12.80 -25.25 -1.26
CA PHE A 567 11.50 -25.11 -1.94
C PHE A 567 10.40 -24.88 -0.93
N SER A 568 9.47 -24.02 -1.30
CA SER A 568 8.39 -23.52 -0.46
C SER A 568 7.07 -23.86 -1.13
N LEU A 569 6.17 -24.51 -0.39
CA LEU A 569 4.80 -24.76 -0.79
C LEU A 569 3.86 -23.87 0.03
N VAL A 570 3.03 -23.10 -0.68
CA VAL A 570 1.98 -22.27 -0.09
C VAL A 570 0.79 -23.14 0.30
N LEU A 571 0.42 -23.14 1.58
CA LEU A 571 -0.68 -23.95 2.10
C LEU A 571 -1.84 -23.08 2.62
N PRO A 572 -3.10 -23.49 2.34
CA PRO A 572 -4.26 -23.01 3.10
C PRO A 572 -4.10 -23.29 4.60
N SER A 573 -4.76 -22.50 5.45
CA SER A 573 -4.56 -22.52 6.90
C SER A 573 -4.67 -23.92 7.52
N SER A 574 -3.69 -24.28 8.35
CA SER A 574 -3.46 -25.60 8.93
C SER A 574 -4.55 -26.13 9.88
N THR A 575 -5.61 -25.37 10.12
CA THR A 575 -6.73 -25.70 11.03
C THR A 575 -7.71 -26.73 10.48
N SER A 576 -7.58 -27.15 9.21
CA SER A 576 -8.43 -28.17 8.58
C SER A 576 -7.73 -29.52 8.46
N SER A 577 -8.49 -30.62 8.49
CA SER A 577 -7.98 -31.97 8.22
C SER A 577 -7.32 -32.11 6.84
N GLY A 578 -7.74 -31.29 5.87
CA GLY A 578 -7.11 -31.18 4.56
C GLY A 578 -5.68 -30.60 4.58
N GLY A 579 -5.34 -29.79 5.60
CA GLY A 579 -4.01 -29.19 5.76
C GLY A 579 -2.93 -30.23 6.04
N ASN A 580 -3.14 -31.10 7.04
CA ASN A 580 -2.22 -32.21 7.32
C ASN A 580 -2.12 -33.17 6.12
N ALA A 581 -3.24 -33.45 5.44
CA ALA A 581 -3.23 -34.27 4.22
C ALA A 581 -2.46 -33.59 3.06
N ALA A 582 -2.42 -32.26 2.98
CA ALA A 582 -1.61 -31.52 2.02
C ALA A 582 -0.11 -31.59 2.37
N VAL A 583 0.25 -31.43 3.65
CA VAL A 583 1.62 -31.60 4.14
C VAL A 583 2.15 -33.01 3.85
N GLU A 584 1.38 -34.07 4.13
CA GLU A 584 1.83 -35.43 3.87
C GLU A 584 1.87 -35.76 2.36
N ARG A 585 0.99 -35.19 1.53
CA ARG A 585 1.14 -35.28 0.06
C ARG A 585 2.42 -34.59 -0.43
N ALA A 586 2.73 -33.40 0.08
CA ALA A 586 3.91 -32.63 -0.28
C ALA A 586 5.21 -33.37 0.12
N LYS A 587 5.25 -33.93 1.34
CA LYS A 587 6.32 -34.81 1.81
C LYS A 587 6.45 -36.07 0.97
N SER A 588 5.33 -36.75 0.69
CA SER A 588 5.34 -37.98 -0.11
C SER A 588 5.88 -37.72 -1.52
N LEU A 589 5.48 -36.63 -2.18
CA LEU A 589 5.96 -36.26 -3.50
C LEU A 589 7.47 -36.02 -3.50
N ILE A 590 7.97 -35.14 -2.62
CA ILE A 590 9.41 -34.85 -2.49
C ILE A 590 10.21 -36.12 -2.13
N ASN A 591 9.68 -36.96 -1.23
CA ASN A 591 10.34 -38.20 -0.85
C ASN A 591 10.41 -39.19 -2.02
N THR A 592 9.34 -39.32 -2.81
CA THR A 592 9.29 -40.22 -3.98
C THR A 592 10.13 -39.70 -5.15
N GLU A 593 10.06 -38.40 -5.46
CA GLU A 593 10.72 -37.82 -6.63
C GLU A 593 12.18 -37.45 -6.38
N LEU A 594 12.53 -36.81 -5.25
CA LEU A 594 13.87 -36.26 -5.03
C LEU A 594 14.73 -37.15 -4.13
N VAL A 595 14.17 -37.63 -3.02
CA VAL A 595 14.96 -38.28 -1.95
C VAL A 595 15.25 -39.74 -2.26
N LYS A 596 14.24 -40.50 -2.72
CA LYS A 596 14.29 -41.97 -2.88
C LYS A 596 15.49 -42.45 -3.69
N ASP A 597 15.75 -41.86 -4.85
CA ASP A 597 16.81 -42.31 -5.76
C ASP A 597 18.20 -42.01 -5.17
N LEU A 598 18.32 -40.94 -4.38
CA LEU A 598 19.58 -40.49 -3.76
C LEU A 598 19.95 -41.26 -2.49
N LEU A 599 18.98 -41.84 -1.78
CA LEU A 599 19.24 -42.67 -0.60
C LEU A 599 20.18 -43.85 -0.90
N THR A 600 20.17 -44.36 -2.12
CA THR A 600 21.05 -45.45 -2.60
C THR A 600 22.55 -45.10 -2.54
N TYR A 601 22.88 -43.81 -2.51
CA TYR A 601 24.25 -43.28 -2.51
C TYR A 601 24.63 -42.60 -1.19
N ASN A 602 23.69 -42.54 -0.23
CA ASN A 602 23.85 -41.83 1.04
C ASN A 602 24.74 -42.63 2.01
N GLY A 603 25.80 -41.99 2.52
CA GLY A 603 26.81 -42.62 3.36
C GLY A 603 27.87 -43.43 2.60
N SER A 604 27.81 -43.50 1.27
CA SER A 604 28.78 -44.19 0.42
C SER A 604 29.49 -43.25 -0.57
N GLU A 605 28.73 -42.44 -1.33
CA GLU A 605 29.28 -41.43 -2.24
C GLU A 605 28.91 -39.99 -1.85
N ILE A 606 27.72 -39.81 -1.25
CA ILE A 606 27.20 -38.51 -0.82
C ILE A 606 26.70 -38.55 0.62
N LEU A 607 26.66 -37.39 1.28
CA LEU A 607 25.88 -37.12 2.47
C LEU A 607 24.62 -36.35 2.05
N LEU A 608 23.45 -36.97 2.23
CA LEU A 608 22.15 -36.38 1.93
C LEU A 608 21.49 -35.86 3.22
N THR A 609 21.27 -34.55 3.29
CA THR A 609 20.42 -33.92 4.31
C THR A 609 19.09 -33.53 3.68
N SER A 610 17.98 -33.76 4.40
CA SER A 610 16.63 -33.45 3.94
C SER A 610 15.76 -33.10 5.14
N THR A 611 15.46 -31.81 5.30
CA THR A 611 14.72 -31.26 6.45
C THR A 611 13.46 -30.54 5.99
N TRP A 612 12.51 -30.40 6.90
CA TRP A 612 11.26 -29.69 6.68
C TRP A 612 11.05 -28.66 7.79
N ALA A 613 10.66 -27.44 7.41
CA ALA A 613 10.16 -26.44 8.34
C ALA A 613 8.75 -26.03 7.93
N SER A 614 7.96 -25.57 8.90
CA SER A 614 6.60 -25.08 8.67
C SER A 614 6.44 -23.74 9.35
N TYR A 615 6.19 -22.71 8.56
CA TYR A 615 6.02 -21.33 9.00
C TYR A 615 4.53 -21.01 9.06
N PRO A 616 4.00 -20.48 10.18
CA PRO A 616 2.58 -20.21 10.31
C PRO A 616 2.12 -19.13 9.32
N SER A 617 3.01 -18.20 8.94
CA SER A 617 2.75 -17.18 7.93
C SER A 617 3.94 -16.97 6.96
N PHE A 618 3.67 -16.37 5.80
CA PHE A 618 4.69 -15.98 4.83
C PHE A 618 5.69 -14.95 5.39
N GLN A 619 5.26 -14.12 6.35
CA GLN A 619 6.12 -13.14 6.98
C GLN A 619 7.15 -13.78 7.92
N ASP A 620 6.81 -14.91 8.55
CA ASP A 620 7.74 -15.68 9.38
C ASP A 620 8.77 -16.41 8.50
N TYR A 621 8.31 -17.02 7.40
CA TYR A 621 9.18 -17.60 6.37
C TYR A 621 10.16 -16.56 5.81
N TYR A 622 9.65 -15.42 5.33
CA TYR A 622 10.47 -14.32 4.81
C TYR A 622 11.44 -13.77 5.88
N GLY A 623 11.00 -13.72 7.15
CA GLY A 623 11.81 -13.31 8.29
C GLY A 623 12.95 -14.28 8.65
N THR A 624 13.01 -15.48 8.06
CA THR A 624 14.19 -16.36 8.16
C THR A 624 15.22 -16.16 7.05
N GLY A 625 14.91 -15.32 6.05
CA GLY A 625 15.88 -14.93 5.03
C GLY A 625 17.01 -14.08 5.62
N GLY A 626 18.26 -14.48 5.38
CA GLY A 626 19.43 -13.67 5.69
C GLY A 626 19.55 -12.45 4.79
N SER A 627 20.21 -11.39 5.27
CA SER A 627 20.57 -10.22 4.45
C SER A 627 21.46 -10.65 3.27
N ALA A 628 21.08 -10.29 2.05
CA ALA A 628 21.92 -10.52 0.88
C ALA A 628 23.23 -9.72 0.98
N TRP A 629 24.35 -10.35 0.56
CA TRP A 629 25.66 -9.70 0.48
C TRP A 629 25.64 -8.56 -0.55
N MET A 630 25.87 -7.32 -0.11
CA MET A 630 25.99 -6.18 -1.01
C MET A 630 27.46 -5.88 -1.34
N GLY A 631 27.85 -6.12 -2.59
CA GLY A 631 29.15 -5.70 -3.14
C GLY A 631 30.08 -6.86 -3.48
N ALA A 632 30.03 -7.31 -4.74
CA ALA A 632 31.07 -8.10 -5.37
C ALA A 632 31.47 -7.41 -6.68
N THR A 633 32.75 -7.10 -6.87
CA THR A 633 33.24 -6.32 -8.02
C THR A 633 33.57 -7.16 -9.25
N ASN A 634 33.64 -8.48 -9.08
CA ASN A 634 34.18 -9.43 -10.05
C ASN A 634 33.18 -10.56 -10.32
N ILE A 635 32.00 -10.24 -10.84
CA ILE A 635 30.97 -11.23 -11.20
C ILE A 635 30.44 -11.02 -12.62
N MET A 636 30.02 -12.12 -13.24
CA MET A 636 29.31 -12.14 -14.52
C MET A 636 28.13 -13.11 -14.42
N LEU A 637 26.97 -12.64 -14.88
CA LEU A 637 25.70 -13.37 -14.86
C LEU A 637 25.35 -13.85 -16.28
N SER A 638 24.68 -14.98 -16.38
CA SER A 638 23.97 -15.41 -17.59
C SER A 638 22.80 -16.29 -17.21
N SER A 639 21.59 -16.04 -17.72
CA SER A 639 20.41 -16.84 -17.40
C SER A 639 19.62 -17.25 -18.63
N ARG A 640 18.79 -18.29 -18.46
CA ARG A 640 17.98 -18.88 -19.51
C ARG A 640 16.70 -19.49 -18.94
N MET A 641 15.58 -19.25 -19.60
CA MET A 641 14.30 -19.84 -19.23
C MET A 641 14.16 -21.26 -19.79
N PHE A 642 13.82 -22.21 -18.94
CA PHE A 642 13.58 -23.61 -19.30
C PHE A 642 12.08 -23.92 -19.30
N GLY A 643 11.61 -24.46 -20.43
CA GLY A 643 10.26 -24.99 -20.57
C GLY A 643 10.17 -26.42 -20.04
N LYS A 644 8.94 -26.93 -19.89
CA LYS A 644 8.66 -28.27 -19.38
C LYS A 644 9.37 -29.38 -20.16
N GLU A 645 9.35 -29.28 -21.49
CA GLU A 645 9.94 -30.24 -22.43
C GLU A 645 11.48 -30.23 -22.39
N SER A 646 12.10 -29.07 -22.12
CA SER A 646 13.56 -28.96 -21.94
C SER A 646 14.08 -29.68 -20.69
N LEU A 647 13.20 -29.98 -19.74
CA LEU A 647 13.54 -30.50 -18.40
C LEU A 647 13.14 -31.97 -18.23
N LEU A 648 11.86 -32.30 -18.46
CA LEU A 648 11.33 -33.65 -18.23
C LEU A 648 12.06 -34.69 -19.07
N ASN A 649 12.50 -35.78 -18.42
CA ASN A 649 13.19 -36.92 -19.03
C ASN A 649 14.50 -36.57 -19.78
N ASN A 650 15.02 -35.35 -19.65
CA ASN A 650 16.14 -34.83 -20.45
C ASN A 650 17.50 -34.89 -19.71
N SER A 651 17.62 -35.74 -18.67
CA SER A 651 18.71 -35.71 -17.69
C SER A 651 20.12 -35.73 -18.31
N LYS A 652 20.41 -36.62 -19.27
CA LYS A 652 21.74 -36.69 -19.93
C LYS A 652 22.16 -35.41 -20.63
N ASN A 653 21.21 -34.67 -21.19
CA ASN A 653 21.51 -33.40 -21.86
C ASN A 653 21.70 -32.29 -20.81
N LEU A 654 20.93 -32.30 -19.72
CA LEU A 654 21.15 -31.44 -18.56
C LEU A 654 22.51 -31.71 -17.89
N GLU A 655 22.97 -32.97 -17.82
CA GLU A 655 24.32 -33.33 -17.36
C GLU A 655 25.39 -32.65 -18.24
N GLY A 656 25.28 -32.75 -19.57
CA GLY A 656 26.20 -32.09 -20.50
C GLY A 656 26.23 -30.57 -20.37
N MET A 657 25.05 -29.94 -20.17
CA MET A 657 24.93 -28.50 -19.93
C MET A 657 25.59 -28.07 -18.60
N ILE A 658 25.32 -28.77 -17.50
CA ILE A 658 25.89 -28.44 -16.19
C ILE A 658 27.41 -28.72 -16.20
N TYR A 659 27.86 -29.83 -16.79
CA TYR A 659 29.29 -30.10 -17.00
C TYR A 659 29.99 -28.97 -17.78
N THR A 660 29.38 -28.51 -18.87
CA THR A 660 29.90 -27.37 -19.65
C THR A 660 29.92 -26.07 -18.84
N THR A 661 28.98 -25.89 -17.91
CA THR A 661 28.90 -24.72 -17.02
C THR A 661 29.99 -24.70 -15.94
N PHE A 662 30.35 -25.85 -15.35
CA PHE A 662 31.33 -25.92 -14.25
C PHE A 662 32.78 -26.14 -14.71
N THR A 663 33.00 -26.65 -15.92
CA THR A 663 34.34 -26.76 -16.50
C THR A 663 34.83 -25.44 -17.10
N THR A 664 36.12 -25.38 -17.43
CA THR A 664 36.79 -24.39 -18.29
C THR A 664 37.62 -25.13 -19.35
N GLN A 665 38.06 -24.46 -20.42
CA GLN A 665 38.96 -25.05 -21.42
C GLN A 665 40.45 -25.03 -20.99
N ASP A 666 40.76 -24.38 -19.88
CA ASP A 666 42.11 -24.23 -19.32
C ASP A 666 42.05 -24.47 -17.79
N GLU A 667 43.00 -25.25 -17.27
CA GLU A 667 43.14 -25.57 -15.84
C GLU A 667 43.54 -24.36 -15.00
N LYS A 668 44.34 -23.45 -15.56
CA LYS A 668 44.77 -22.23 -14.88
C LYS A 668 43.55 -21.33 -14.61
N SER A 669 42.63 -21.26 -15.56
CA SER A 669 41.32 -20.60 -15.44
C SER A 669 40.38 -21.29 -14.44
N LEU A 670 40.48 -22.62 -14.26
CA LEU A 670 39.62 -23.33 -13.30
C LEU A 670 39.93 -22.92 -11.84
N SER A 671 41.20 -22.73 -11.50
CA SER A 671 41.59 -22.38 -10.12
C SER A 671 41.29 -20.93 -9.73
N ALA A 672 41.31 -20.00 -10.69
CA ALA A 672 41.12 -18.56 -10.46
C ALA A 672 39.65 -18.06 -10.62
N SER A 673 38.71 -18.96 -10.90
CA SER A 673 37.27 -18.64 -10.98
C SER A 673 36.44 -19.49 -10.03
N ARG A 674 35.22 -19.04 -9.73
CA ARG A 674 34.21 -19.78 -8.97
C ARG A 674 32.89 -19.69 -9.74
N THR A 675 32.19 -20.81 -9.88
CA THR A 675 30.89 -20.85 -10.56
C THR A 675 29.81 -21.35 -9.61
N ALA A 676 28.67 -20.67 -9.66
CA ALA A 676 27.41 -21.07 -9.08
C ALA A 676 26.38 -21.24 -10.20
N PHE A 677 25.55 -22.28 -10.10
CA PHE A 677 24.47 -22.59 -11.02
C PHE A 677 23.16 -22.63 -10.23
N LEU A 678 22.37 -21.57 -10.36
CA LEU A 678 21.09 -21.40 -9.71
C LEU A 678 20.00 -21.97 -10.60
N MET A 679 19.05 -22.66 -9.99
CA MET A 679 17.91 -23.30 -10.63
C MET A 679 16.65 -22.75 -9.96
N ASN A 680 16.18 -21.62 -10.47
CA ASN A 680 15.14 -20.81 -9.83
C ASN A 680 13.77 -21.36 -10.25
N LEU A 681 13.10 -22.06 -9.33
CA LEU A 681 11.76 -22.62 -9.49
C LEU A 681 10.71 -21.51 -9.33
N VAL A 682 10.66 -20.63 -10.33
CA VAL A 682 9.84 -19.39 -10.33
C VAL A 682 8.79 -19.36 -11.44
N GLY A 683 8.61 -20.47 -12.17
CA GLY A 683 7.62 -20.64 -13.23
C GLY A 683 6.47 -21.59 -12.86
N GLY A 684 5.75 -22.04 -13.88
CA GLY A 684 4.61 -22.96 -13.74
C GLY A 684 3.35 -22.34 -13.10
N GLY A 685 2.33 -23.17 -12.88
CA GLY A 685 1.06 -22.77 -12.25
C GLY A 685 0.47 -21.46 -12.81
N LYS A 686 0.23 -20.48 -11.92
CA LYS A 686 -0.31 -19.15 -12.27
C LYS A 686 0.62 -18.29 -13.15
N VAL A 687 1.89 -18.64 -13.30
CA VAL A 687 2.82 -17.94 -14.22
C VAL A 687 2.52 -18.31 -15.69
N LEU A 688 2.02 -19.52 -15.95
CA LEU A 688 1.65 -19.96 -17.30
C LEU A 688 0.37 -19.27 -17.82
N GLU A 689 -0.53 -18.85 -16.92
CA GLU A 689 -1.77 -18.17 -17.31
C GLU A 689 -1.48 -16.81 -17.98
N PRO A 690 -2.06 -16.52 -19.16
CA PRO A 690 -1.88 -15.23 -19.82
C PRO A 690 -2.49 -14.11 -18.97
N GLN A 691 -1.86 -12.94 -19.01
CA GLN A 691 -2.31 -11.74 -18.29
C GLN A 691 -2.40 -10.57 -19.27
N SER A 692 -3.43 -9.73 -19.12
CA SER A 692 -3.56 -8.49 -19.89
C SER A 692 -2.64 -7.39 -19.35
N TYR A 693 -2.30 -6.42 -20.20
CA TYR A 693 -1.50 -5.24 -19.85
C TYR A 693 -0.13 -5.57 -19.21
N THR A 694 0.63 -6.46 -19.86
CA THR A 694 2.02 -6.78 -19.51
C THR A 694 2.88 -6.91 -20.77
N SER A 695 4.06 -6.29 -20.78
CA SER A 695 5.08 -6.43 -21.82
C SER A 695 6.11 -7.51 -21.54
N MET A 696 5.95 -8.25 -20.43
CA MET A 696 6.85 -9.31 -20.00
C MET A 696 7.07 -10.31 -21.15
N GLN A 697 8.34 -10.64 -21.40
CA GLN A 697 8.80 -11.66 -22.36
C GLN A 697 7.82 -12.86 -22.39
N PRO A 698 7.07 -13.07 -23.50
CA PRO A 698 6.03 -14.11 -23.57
C PRO A 698 6.49 -15.53 -23.23
N THR A 699 7.79 -15.86 -23.36
CA THR A 699 8.31 -17.18 -22.98
C THR A 699 8.12 -17.50 -21.49
N TRP A 700 7.97 -16.50 -20.61
CA TRP A 700 7.56 -16.70 -19.22
C TRP A 700 6.27 -17.51 -19.07
N ARG A 701 5.35 -17.46 -20.05
CA ARG A 701 4.12 -18.27 -20.07
C ARG A 701 4.34 -19.75 -20.41
N LYS A 702 5.59 -20.15 -20.64
CA LYS A 702 6.06 -21.53 -20.83
C LYS A 702 7.14 -21.95 -19.83
N THR A 703 7.72 -20.99 -19.10
CA THR A 703 8.81 -21.21 -18.16
C THR A 703 8.35 -21.99 -16.93
N TYR A 704 9.15 -22.98 -16.55
CA TYR A 704 9.06 -23.67 -15.26
C TYR A 704 10.24 -23.32 -14.35
N VAL A 705 11.45 -23.26 -14.91
CA VAL A 705 12.69 -22.92 -14.19
C VAL A 705 13.41 -21.80 -14.94
N LEU A 706 13.92 -20.81 -14.22
CA LEU A 706 14.93 -19.89 -14.71
C LEU A 706 16.28 -20.41 -14.20
N ASN A 707 17.14 -20.90 -15.09
CA ASN A 707 18.50 -21.27 -14.72
C ASN A 707 19.41 -20.05 -14.87
N GLU A 708 20.31 -19.84 -13.93
CA GLU A 708 21.28 -18.74 -13.91
C GLU A 708 22.68 -19.27 -13.57
N ILE A 709 23.68 -18.72 -14.25
CA ILE A 709 25.10 -18.97 -14.05
C ILE A 709 25.70 -17.70 -13.47
N ILE A 710 26.21 -17.78 -12.24
CA ILE A 710 26.99 -16.72 -11.60
C ILE A 710 28.45 -17.18 -11.59
N THR A 711 29.29 -16.57 -12.42
CA THR A 711 30.74 -16.81 -12.41
C THR A 711 31.45 -15.61 -11.81
N SER A 712 32.28 -15.84 -10.80
CA SER A 712 33.16 -14.85 -10.19
C SER A 712 34.64 -15.20 -10.39
N TRP A 713 35.53 -14.22 -10.22
CA TRP A 713 36.96 -14.40 -10.44
C TRP A 713 37.83 -13.59 -9.46
N LEU A 714 39.04 -14.08 -9.19
CA LEU A 714 39.98 -13.46 -8.25
C LEU A 714 40.45 -12.07 -8.73
N ALA A 715 40.78 -11.19 -7.78
CA ALA A 715 41.04 -9.77 -8.06
C ALA A 715 42.45 -9.44 -8.58
N ASP A 716 43.32 -10.45 -8.69
CA ASP A 716 44.71 -10.40 -9.14
C ASP A 716 44.92 -10.82 -10.61
N LEU A 717 43.85 -11.28 -11.29
CA LEU A 717 43.88 -11.65 -12.70
C LEU A 717 44.16 -10.46 -13.63
N ASN A 718 44.87 -10.72 -14.73
CA ASN A 718 45.18 -9.68 -15.70
C ASN A 718 44.01 -9.42 -16.68
N ALA A 719 44.04 -8.24 -17.33
CA ALA A 719 42.95 -7.76 -18.19
C ALA A 719 42.72 -8.56 -19.49
N GLN A 720 43.57 -9.54 -19.81
CA GLN A 720 43.32 -10.53 -20.86
C GLN A 720 42.65 -11.78 -20.29
N GLU A 721 43.17 -12.33 -19.19
CA GLU A 721 42.55 -13.47 -18.48
C GLU A 721 41.07 -13.19 -18.16
N VAL A 722 40.75 -12.00 -17.64
CA VAL A 722 39.36 -11.57 -17.36
C VAL A 722 38.47 -11.57 -18.63
N LYS A 723 39.00 -11.22 -19.81
CA LYS A 723 38.23 -11.24 -21.06
C LYS A 723 37.97 -12.65 -21.55
N ASP A 724 38.96 -13.53 -21.41
CA ASP A 724 38.82 -14.93 -21.85
C ASP A 724 37.84 -15.69 -20.93
N PHE A 725 37.81 -15.37 -19.63
CA PHE A 725 36.72 -15.77 -18.72
C PHE A 725 35.35 -15.27 -19.18
N GLN A 726 35.23 -13.96 -19.44
CA GLN A 726 33.96 -13.36 -19.89
C GLN A 726 33.46 -14.02 -21.19
N ARG A 727 34.38 -14.32 -22.10
CA ARG A 727 34.10 -15.01 -23.36
C ARG A 727 33.64 -16.46 -23.18
N ASP A 728 34.20 -17.20 -22.22
CA ASP A 728 33.76 -18.57 -21.92
C ASP A 728 32.32 -18.59 -21.37
N VAL A 729 31.98 -17.65 -20.48
CA VAL A 729 30.61 -17.47 -19.96
C VAL A 729 29.66 -17.07 -21.09
N ALA A 730 29.98 -16.01 -21.84
CA ALA A 730 29.13 -15.44 -22.89
C ALA A 730 28.89 -16.41 -24.05
N ILE A 731 29.89 -17.21 -24.44
CA ILE A 731 29.79 -18.15 -25.57
C ILE A 731 29.50 -19.57 -25.08
N ARG A 732 30.46 -20.26 -24.47
CA ARG A 732 30.37 -21.72 -24.24
C ARG A 732 29.30 -22.07 -23.21
N LYS A 733 29.35 -21.45 -22.02
CA LYS A 733 28.41 -21.77 -20.93
C LYS A 733 26.98 -21.34 -21.28
N THR A 734 26.80 -20.16 -21.89
CA THR A 734 25.48 -19.66 -22.29
C THR A 734 24.88 -20.46 -23.46
N ASN A 735 25.66 -20.86 -24.47
CA ASN A 735 25.15 -21.68 -25.57
C ASN A 735 24.69 -23.06 -25.12
N ALA A 736 25.39 -23.69 -24.18
CA ALA A 736 24.96 -24.98 -23.60
C ALA A 736 23.54 -24.91 -22.98
N MET A 737 23.14 -23.76 -22.40
CA MET A 737 21.76 -23.56 -21.95
C MET A 737 20.78 -23.29 -23.12
N ARG A 738 21.22 -22.52 -24.13
CA ARG A 738 20.40 -22.14 -25.30
C ARG A 738 20.03 -23.35 -26.17
N GLU A 739 20.95 -24.27 -26.39
CA GLU A 739 20.76 -25.49 -27.19
C GLU A 739 19.62 -26.37 -26.66
N LEU A 740 19.43 -26.43 -25.34
CA LEU A 740 18.33 -27.16 -24.69
C LEU A 740 17.02 -26.36 -24.61
N THR A 741 17.04 -25.08 -24.98
CA THR A 741 15.92 -24.14 -24.82
C THR A 741 15.66 -23.29 -26.08
N PRO A 742 15.51 -23.91 -27.28
CA PRO A 742 15.21 -23.19 -28.52
C PRO A 742 13.90 -22.40 -28.40
N GLY A 743 13.91 -21.13 -28.83
CA GLY A 743 12.73 -20.25 -28.77
C GLY A 743 12.30 -19.81 -27.36
N MET A 744 13.09 -20.09 -26.32
CA MET A 744 12.91 -19.51 -24.99
C MET A 744 13.67 -18.17 -24.85
N GLY A 745 13.38 -17.41 -23.78
CA GLY A 745 14.05 -16.16 -23.45
C GLY A 745 15.04 -16.27 -22.28
N ALA A 746 15.47 -15.11 -21.79
CA ALA A 746 16.30 -14.92 -20.59
C ALA A 746 15.71 -13.79 -19.73
N TYR A 747 15.95 -13.80 -18.41
CA TYR A 747 15.38 -12.79 -17.52
C TYR A 747 16.32 -11.58 -17.42
N VAL A 748 15.91 -10.46 -18.03
CA VAL A 748 16.74 -9.28 -18.33
C VAL A 748 17.53 -8.67 -17.15
N ASN A 749 17.10 -8.89 -15.90
CA ASN A 749 17.79 -8.37 -14.71
C ASN A 749 18.95 -9.27 -14.23
N GLU A 750 18.94 -10.54 -14.62
CA GLU A 750 19.86 -11.61 -14.21
C GLU A 750 20.46 -12.29 -15.47
N ALA A 751 20.57 -11.55 -16.58
CA ALA A 751 20.98 -12.07 -17.88
C ALA A 751 22.36 -11.57 -18.33
N LEU A 752 22.91 -12.26 -19.34
CA LEU A 752 24.15 -11.90 -20.02
C LEU A 752 24.05 -10.49 -20.63
N HIS A 753 24.80 -9.52 -20.10
CA HIS A 753 24.68 -8.11 -20.47
C HIS A 753 24.89 -7.84 -21.98
N ASP A 754 25.81 -8.59 -22.59
CA ASP A 754 26.25 -8.51 -23.98
C ASP A 754 25.67 -9.61 -24.87
N ASP A 755 24.55 -10.23 -24.47
CA ASP A 755 23.84 -11.25 -25.25
C ASP A 755 23.61 -10.79 -26.72
N PRO A 756 24.13 -11.49 -27.74
CA PRO A 756 24.01 -11.05 -29.14
C PRO A 756 22.56 -11.03 -29.65
N ASP A 757 21.69 -11.86 -29.05
CA ASP A 757 20.29 -12.06 -29.40
C ASP A 757 19.35 -11.36 -28.40
N TRP A 758 19.88 -10.43 -27.58
CA TRP A 758 19.19 -9.74 -26.47
C TRP A 758 17.79 -9.21 -26.80
N LYS A 759 17.55 -8.80 -28.04
CA LYS A 759 16.22 -8.34 -28.51
C LYS A 759 15.18 -9.46 -28.36
N GLU A 760 15.50 -10.63 -28.90
CA GLU A 760 14.62 -11.79 -28.86
C GLU A 760 14.63 -12.43 -27.47
N ASN A 761 15.80 -12.57 -26.85
CA ASN A 761 15.93 -13.21 -25.54
C ASN A 761 15.24 -12.43 -24.42
N PHE A 762 15.34 -11.09 -24.37
CA PHE A 762 14.80 -10.30 -23.25
C PHE A 762 13.40 -9.75 -23.50
N TRP A 763 13.01 -9.56 -24.76
CA TRP A 763 11.76 -8.89 -25.13
C TRP A 763 10.94 -9.66 -26.18
N GLY A 764 11.57 -10.50 -26.98
CA GLY A 764 10.90 -11.32 -28.00
C GLY A 764 10.11 -10.47 -29.00
N PRO A 765 8.89 -10.90 -29.41
CA PRO A 765 8.06 -10.13 -30.33
C PRO A 765 7.66 -8.75 -29.80
N ASN A 766 7.73 -8.52 -28.47
CA ASN A 766 7.42 -7.21 -27.89
C ASN A 766 8.52 -6.17 -28.19
N TYR A 767 9.73 -6.56 -28.62
CA TYR A 767 10.88 -5.65 -28.79
C TYR A 767 10.56 -4.42 -29.67
N ASN A 768 10.02 -4.64 -30.87
CA ASN A 768 9.79 -3.55 -31.83
C ASN A 768 8.68 -2.61 -31.37
N TRP A 769 7.66 -3.14 -30.69
CA TRP A 769 6.60 -2.34 -30.07
C TRP A 769 7.13 -1.55 -28.87
N LEU A 770 7.90 -2.17 -27.96
CA LEU A 770 8.56 -1.46 -26.86
C LEU A 770 9.53 -0.38 -27.37
N LYS A 771 10.24 -0.61 -28.48
CA LYS A 771 11.08 0.41 -29.13
C LYS A 771 10.24 1.61 -29.58
N SER A 772 9.04 1.40 -30.15
CA SER A 772 8.19 2.52 -30.58
C SER A 772 7.59 3.29 -29.39
N ILE A 773 7.19 2.62 -28.30
CA ILE A 773 6.76 3.28 -27.05
C ILE A 773 7.90 4.10 -26.44
N LYS A 774 9.13 3.56 -26.41
CA LYS A 774 10.30 4.31 -25.94
C LYS A 774 10.63 5.50 -26.83
N GLN A 775 10.37 5.42 -28.14
CA GLN A 775 10.55 6.53 -29.08
C GLN A 775 9.44 7.59 -28.97
N SER A 776 8.21 7.23 -28.59
CA SER A 776 7.15 8.21 -28.32
C SER A 776 7.39 8.98 -27.02
N THR A 777 7.79 8.30 -25.93
CA THR A 777 8.03 8.97 -24.62
C THR A 777 9.34 9.77 -24.54
N THR A 778 10.22 9.70 -25.55
CA THR A 778 11.50 10.44 -25.60
C THR A 778 11.55 11.60 -26.60
N ARG A 779 10.55 11.74 -27.48
CA ARG A 779 10.48 12.88 -28.41
C ARG A 779 9.91 14.12 -27.73
N LYS A 780 10.67 15.22 -27.67
CA LYS A 780 10.12 16.55 -27.41
C LYS A 780 9.10 16.91 -28.49
N LYS A 781 7.94 17.46 -28.10
CA LYS A 781 7.07 18.25 -29.00
C LYS A 781 7.71 19.62 -29.25
N SER A 782 8.77 19.66 -30.07
CA SER A 782 9.27 20.91 -30.66
C SER A 782 8.53 21.19 -31.97
N SER A 783 7.93 22.36 -32.07
CA SER A 783 7.40 22.89 -33.32
C SER A 783 8.52 23.15 -34.31
N GLY A 784 8.55 22.41 -35.42
CA GLY A 784 9.24 22.79 -36.65
C GLY A 784 10.76 22.99 -36.59
N GLU A 785 11.53 21.91 -36.41
CA GLU A 785 12.86 21.77 -37.03
C GLU A 785 13.27 20.29 -37.13
N GLY A 786 14.14 19.96 -38.09
CA GLY A 786 14.36 18.59 -38.57
C GLY A 786 15.57 17.83 -37.98
N ASN A 787 15.54 16.51 -38.14
CA ASN A 787 16.64 15.53 -38.08
C ASN A 787 17.90 15.87 -37.24
N ALA A 788 17.90 15.40 -35.98
CA ALA A 788 19.11 15.33 -35.14
C ALA A 788 19.35 13.94 -34.50
N LEU A 789 18.54 12.92 -34.81
CA LEU A 789 18.56 11.61 -34.12
C LEU A 789 19.08 10.42 -34.94
N GLU A 790 19.17 10.53 -36.27
CA GLU A 790 19.72 9.46 -37.12
C GLU A 790 21.26 9.37 -37.01
N ALA A 791 21.92 10.45 -36.58
CA ALA A 791 23.38 10.55 -36.46
C ALA A 791 24.03 9.67 -35.35
N ARG A 792 23.26 8.84 -34.62
CA ARG A 792 23.81 7.96 -33.56
C ARG A 792 23.72 6.47 -33.82
N ASP A 793 22.77 5.97 -34.63
CA ASP A 793 22.75 4.54 -34.99
C ASP A 793 23.88 4.20 -35.99
N GLY A 794 24.34 5.15 -36.80
CA GLY A 794 25.48 4.98 -37.72
C GLY A 794 26.87 4.89 -37.07
N LEU A 795 27.02 5.29 -35.80
CA LEU A 795 28.33 5.32 -35.11
C LEU A 795 28.70 4.00 -34.40
N ARG A 796 27.87 2.96 -34.47
CA ARG A 796 28.20 1.61 -33.98
C ARG A 796 28.58 0.61 -35.07
N THR A 797 28.36 0.94 -36.35
CA THR A 797 28.70 0.09 -37.51
C THR A 797 30.06 0.40 -38.14
N GLN A 798 30.82 1.35 -37.60
CA GLN A 798 32.22 1.65 -38.00
C GLN A 798 33.27 1.29 -36.93
N ALA A 799 32.88 0.47 -35.94
CA ALA A 799 33.79 -0.06 -34.91
C ALA A 799 34.21 -1.52 -35.16
N THR A 800 33.89 -2.08 -36.34
CA THR A 800 34.23 -3.44 -36.77
C THR A 800 34.58 -3.46 -38.26
N SER A 801 35.78 -2.97 -38.58
CA SER A 801 36.47 -3.13 -39.86
C SER A 801 37.98 -3.15 -39.60
#